data_AF-A0A415G757-F1
#
_entry.id   AF-A0A415G757-F1
#
_cell.length_a   1.000
_cell.length_b   1.000
_cell.length_c   1.000
_cell.angle_alpha   90.00
_cell.angle_beta   90.00
_cell.angle_gamma   90.00
#
_symmetry.space_group_name_H-M   'P 1'
#
loop_
_entity.id
_entity.type
_entity.pdbx_description
1 polymer ?
#
loop_
_entity_poly.entity_id
_entity_poly.type
_entity_poly.pdbx_seq_one_letter_code
_entity_poly.pdbx_strand_id
1 'polypeptide(L)'
;MLEIESKKLKGTYRCQFYHEHEKLVSGLDEGKKSSLIYQKAVAIKKAINDLLFQKKKEDEVLEELKIAFDEAGYATPETKKRHLEEAWSQILRYVYSEKRQPECLTQKSVIPFQFMKVSFKADYLFAGYKTYKRKTRVNGKTETFYSKEPYIEVVRLRVGKPDVTMRSKKKDKGVMTCLELYCMLMYAKEIARKKRFNEKKIINVEASYYYLRGDKDKVVDITDDFFDEKKKNVLTLSDMFFIDNPERLTDIDVNFKKEFNEFLQSKECDPENCEHCVLNSVCSFTKPPEYIEKELTQKTLSGISLTEAQEKVIGFRKGFARVNAGAGAGKTMCVALRTAFLLSEGVNPSKICLLTFTNTGASEMKERIGLYCEDFGLNINMDDLTVTTFNAFGDKIVHENFHELGFEKEPRLIDDIEKSKIIAEILRDNVITELDYRNFYMSMPFVKGALPTAKKAFEIIKRENLSNASDADILKTKMQSEKYDITAIAAAELIAVYGEYDDCLHKSNLIEYADQELLIFELLKKNPFYFEDYGFEHIIVDEFQDTSQLQFEILKNIINSSLEFKSFLVVGDDSQSIFGFRGSDPRFIIEFEKKLGEDVQDFYLLENHRSTENIINFANKINSLNQNRVVKDLIPTREKGEPVVVEAFEKKDAEEDYIISVIKKKIEEKHPLEDIAYIASTRSQLLKMGTRLTEEGIQWIMLNPEPMFSNSRIEGALALARYLTDDTATKDLFVYLNAVNDSEILEKKADEEILAFMEKQKKSLSFFDTDVDDSVKKKRLVSYLEFLKGNEKASDEVYEAFLKKVFIWDTYKDMLEYILDFGLYGEKEAAKRCKDYPGIVLTTAHSSKGMEWPIVINEISKYHDKNLVNEDVEEKRRLFFVSATRARDELYVVSQRYAYGSKGNGKNIPDTRVQNRFLEEAVKAVIQK
;
A
#
# COMPACT_ATOMS: atom_id res chain seq x y z
N MET A 1 23.72 -34.52 -24.09
CA MET A 1 23.47 -34.07 -22.70
C MET A 1 22.98 -32.64 -22.76
N LEU A 2 21.83 -32.33 -22.17
CA LEU A 2 21.34 -30.95 -22.02
C LEU A 2 22.40 -30.12 -21.27
N GLU A 3 22.72 -28.93 -21.80
CA GLU A 3 23.60 -27.97 -21.14
C GLU A 3 22.75 -26.90 -20.45
N ILE A 4 22.93 -26.74 -19.14
CA ILE A 4 22.15 -25.83 -18.30
C ILE A 4 23.07 -24.89 -17.53
N GLU A 5 22.71 -23.62 -17.36
CA GLU A 5 23.46 -22.72 -16.47
C GLU A 5 23.08 -22.96 -15.00
N SER A 6 24.02 -22.83 -14.06
CA SER A 6 23.82 -23.04 -12.62
C SER A 6 22.78 -22.11 -12.02
N LYS A 7 22.58 -20.92 -12.61
CA LYS A 7 21.50 -20.00 -12.21
C LYS A 7 20.12 -20.62 -12.41
N LYS A 8 20.01 -21.60 -13.34
CA LYS A 8 18.81 -22.34 -13.66
C LYS A 8 18.59 -23.59 -12.79
N LEU A 9 19.44 -23.81 -11.78
CA LEU A 9 19.28 -24.92 -10.83
C LEU A 9 18.49 -24.52 -9.56
N LYS A 10 17.78 -23.40 -9.60
CA LYS A 10 17.01 -22.84 -8.48
C LYS A 10 15.89 -21.92 -8.97
N GLY A 11 14.96 -21.59 -8.07
CA GLY A 11 13.94 -20.54 -8.29
C GLY A 11 12.99 -20.86 -9.45
N THR A 12 12.84 -19.92 -10.39
CA THR A 12 11.87 -19.99 -11.52
C THR A 12 12.08 -21.17 -12.47
N TYR A 13 13.23 -21.85 -12.42
CA TYR A 13 13.46 -23.05 -13.23
C TYR A 13 12.93 -24.34 -12.58
N ARG A 14 12.31 -24.23 -11.40
CA ARG A 14 11.39 -25.22 -10.86
C ARG A 14 9.93 -24.84 -11.13
N CYS A 15 9.69 -23.66 -11.71
CA CYS A 15 8.35 -23.12 -11.94
C CYS A 15 7.61 -23.97 -12.97
N GLN A 16 6.41 -24.41 -12.62
CA GLN A 16 5.54 -25.14 -13.52
C GLN A 16 5.26 -24.37 -14.81
N PHE A 17 4.91 -23.08 -14.71
CA PHE A 17 4.65 -22.21 -15.87
C PHE A 17 5.86 -22.13 -16.80
N TYR A 18 7.07 -21.97 -16.25
CA TYR A 18 8.30 -21.91 -17.06
C TYR A 18 8.52 -23.20 -17.85
N HIS A 19 8.23 -24.36 -17.25
CA HIS A 19 8.37 -25.64 -17.92
C HIS A 19 7.30 -25.89 -18.99
N GLU A 20 6.07 -25.46 -18.74
CA GLU A 20 4.96 -25.59 -19.68
C GLU A 20 5.14 -24.65 -20.90
N HIS A 21 5.77 -23.49 -20.69
CA HIS A 21 5.97 -22.45 -21.69
C HIS A 21 7.45 -22.09 -21.94
N GLU A 22 8.36 -23.08 -21.90
CA GLU A 22 9.81 -22.84 -21.96
C GLU A 22 10.20 -22.08 -23.24
N LYS A 23 9.58 -22.42 -24.38
CA LYS A 23 9.90 -21.80 -25.67
C LYS A 23 9.48 -20.34 -25.67
N LEU A 24 8.26 -20.06 -25.22
CA LEU A 24 7.76 -18.69 -25.08
C LEU A 24 8.69 -17.88 -24.16
N VAL A 25 8.92 -18.34 -22.93
CA VAL A 25 9.71 -17.59 -21.94
C VAL A 25 11.16 -17.40 -22.40
N SER A 26 11.75 -18.38 -23.08
CA SER A 26 13.10 -18.27 -23.64
C SER A 26 13.22 -17.24 -24.77
N GLY A 27 12.11 -16.93 -25.46
CA GLY A 27 12.02 -15.93 -26.52
C GLY A 27 11.73 -14.51 -26.03
N LEU A 28 11.49 -14.32 -24.72
CA LEU A 28 11.24 -13.01 -24.12
C LEU A 28 12.54 -12.35 -23.63
N ASP A 29 12.67 -11.06 -23.89
CA ASP A 29 13.77 -10.20 -23.46
C ASP A 29 13.25 -9.15 -22.45
N GLU A 30 14.08 -8.83 -21.45
CA GLU A 30 13.80 -7.86 -20.39
C GLU A 30 14.18 -6.43 -20.78
N GLY A 31 14.83 -6.24 -21.94
CA GLY A 31 15.14 -4.94 -22.52
C GLY A 31 16.59 -4.47 -22.32
N LYS A 32 16.98 -3.39 -23.02
CA LYS A 32 18.29 -2.73 -22.95
C LYS A 32 18.56 -2.16 -21.55
N LYS A 33 17.52 -1.74 -20.83
CA LYS A 33 17.60 -1.38 -19.41
C LYS A 33 17.54 -2.63 -18.53
N SER A 34 18.56 -3.48 -18.61
CA SER A 34 18.79 -4.50 -17.57
C SER A 34 18.75 -3.81 -16.21
N SER A 35 18.09 -4.38 -15.19
CA SER A 35 17.92 -3.71 -13.88
C SER A 35 19.19 -2.99 -13.43
N LEU A 36 19.06 -1.75 -12.93
CA LEU A 36 20.12 -0.97 -12.28
C LEU A 36 21.04 -1.82 -11.38
N ILE A 37 20.43 -2.79 -10.70
CA ILE A 37 21.07 -3.79 -9.84
C ILE A 37 22.08 -4.66 -10.61
N TYR A 38 21.74 -5.12 -11.81
CA TYR A 38 22.61 -5.95 -12.64
C TYR A 38 23.82 -5.17 -13.15
N GLN A 39 23.61 -3.99 -13.73
CA GLN A 39 24.70 -3.14 -14.24
C GLN A 39 25.68 -2.76 -13.13
N LYS A 40 25.15 -2.34 -11.97
CA LYS A 40 25.93 -2.10 -10.75
C LYS A 40 26.76 -3.32 -10.34
N ALA A 41 26.14 -4.51 -10.33
CA ALA A 41 26.84 -5.73 -9.92
C ALA A 41 27.97 -6.13 -10.87
N VAL A 42 27.79 -5.91 -12.18
CA VAL A 42 28.83 -6.14 -13.19
C VAL A 42 29.99 -5.16 -13.00
N ALA A 43 29.72 -3.88 -12.85
CA ALA A 43 30.73 -2.85 -12.64
C ALA A 43 31.56 -3.10 -11.36
N ILE A 44 30.90 -3.42 -10.24
CA ILE A 44 31.55 -3.75 -8.97
C ILE A 44 32.47 -4.98 -9.11
N LYS A 45 32.01 -6.04 -9.77
CA LYS A 45 32.82 -7.25 -10.00
C LYS A 45 34.03 -6.96 -10.88
N LYS A 46 33.87 -6.14 -11.92
CA LYS A 46 34.97 -5.70 -12.79
C LYS A 46 36.02 -4.93 -11.97
N ALA A 47 35.58 -3.98 -11.15
CA ALA A 47 36.47 -3.19 -10.29
C ALA A 47 37.30 -4.08 -9.35
N ILE A 48 36.67 -5.05 -8.68
CA ILE A 48 37.38 -6.00 -7.80
C ILE A 48 38.37 -6.85 -8.59
N ASN A 49 38.00 -7.31 -9.79
CA ASN A 49 38.88 -8.08 -10.65
C ASN A 49 40.12 -7.27 -11.08
N ASP A 50 39.94 -6.01 -11.47
CA ASP A 50 41.05 -5.15 -11.90
C ASP A 50 42.03 -4.87 -10.75
N LEU A 51 41.52 -4.69 -9.52
CA LEU A 51 42.36 -4.48 -8.33
C LEU A 51 43.06 -5.75 -7.85
N LEU A 52 42.34 -6.88 -7.73
CA LEU A 52 42.92 -8.14 -7.22
C LEU A 52 44.02 -8.70 -8.14
N PHE A 53 43.86 -8.55 -9.46
CA PHE A 53 44.88 -8.96 -10.43
C PHE A 53 45.88 -7.84 -10.75
N GLN A 54 45.82 -6.71 -10.04
CA GLN A 54 46.71 -5.56 -10.22
C GLN A 54 46.79 -5.07 -11.68
N LYS A 55 45.66 -5.14 -12.41
CA LYS A 55 45.57 -4.70 -13.81
C LYS A 55 45.55 -3.19 -13.96
N LYS A 56 45.03 -2.49 -12.94
CA LYS A 56 44.83 -1.04 -12.89
C LYS A 56 45.06 -0.52 -11.48
N LYS A 57 45.30 0.79 -11.37
CA LYS A 57 45.40 1.48 -10.09
C LYS A 57 44.01 1.83 -9.54
N GLU A 58 43.93 2.12 -8.24
CA GLU A 58 42.67 2.48 -7.58
C GLU A 58 41.97 3.67 -8.22
N ASP A 59 42.69 4.73 -8.56
CA ASP A 59 42.13 5.93 -9.19
C ASP A 59 41.48 5.64 -10.55
N GLU A 60 42.11 4.79 -11.37
CA GLU A 60 41.59 4.38 -12.69
C GLU A 60 40.32 3.54 -12.55
N VAL A 61 40.29 2.63 -11.57
CA VAL A 61 39.13 1.78 -11.31
C VAL A 61 37.96 2.58 -10.76
N LEU A 62 38.23 3.54 -9.87
CA LEU A 62 37.20 4.43 -9.32
C LEU A 62 36.55 5.27 -10.42
N GLU A 63 37.33 5.76 -11.40
CA GLU A 63 36.80 6.53 -12.51
C GLU A 63 35.91 5.69 -13.44
N GLU A 64 36.32 4.46 -13.77
CA GLU A 64 35.44 3.54 -14.53
C GLU A 64 34.17 3.17 -13.76
N LEU A 65 34.26 3.06 -12.43
CA LEU A 65 33.11 2.78 -11.58
C LEU A 65 32.14 3.97 -11.54
N LYS A 66 32.64 5.21 -11.52
CA LYS A 66 31.80 6.42 -11.64
C LYS A 66 31.03 6.44 -12.95
N ILE A 67 31.70 6.22 -14.08
CA ILE A 67 31.07 6.19 -15.41
C ILE A 67 29.94 5.15 -15.43
N ALA A 68 30.21 3.94 -14.92
CA ALA A 68 29.19 2.89 -14.87
C ALA A 68 28.00 3.23 -13.94
N PHE A 69 28.20 4.04 -12.91
CA PHE A 69 27.13 4.52 -12.03
C PHE A 69 26.37 5.71 -12.62
N ASP A 70 27.00 6.52 -13.49
CA ASP A 70 26.34 7.61 -14.21
C ASP A 70 25.29 7.09 -15.20
N GLU A 71 25.58 5.97 -15.86
CA GLU A 71 24.67 5.32 -16.82
C GLU A 71 23.47 4.62 -16.16
N ALA A 72 23.45 4.53 -14.83
CA ALA A 72 22.58 3.63 -14.07
C ALA A 72 21.22 4.25 -13.68
N GLY A 73 20.99 5.54 -13.93
CA GLY A 73 19.66 6.17 -13.79
C GLY A 73 19.14 6.31 -12.35
N TYR A 74 19.95 6.85 -11.43
CA TYR A 74 19.55 7.09 -10.04
C TYR A 74 18.57 8.27 -9.89
N ALA A 75 17.70 8.21 -8.87
CA ALA A 75 16.69 9.24 -8.59
C ALA A 75 17.28 10.66 -8.43
N THR A 76 18.40 10.75 -7.70
CA THR A 76 19.13 12.01 -7.47
C THR A 76 20.65 11.81 -7.59
N PRO A 77 21.42 12.87 -7.90
CA PRO A 77 22.88 12.85 -7.84
C PRO A 77 23.41 12.39 -6.47
N GLU A 78 22.76 12.80 -5.38
CA GLU A 78 23.13 12.37 -4.02
C GLU A 78 22.88 10.88 -3.82
N THR A 79 21.75 10.34 -4.31
CA THR A 79 21.48 8.91 -4.29
C THR A 79 22.60 8.14 -4.99
N LYS A 80 22.98 8.57 -6.21
CA LYS A 80 24.10 7.98 -6.95
C LYS A 80 25.40 8.01 -6.14
N LYS A 81 25.74 9.17 -5.59
CA LYS A 81 26.95 9.37 -4.78
C LYS A 81 27.00 8.40 -3.60
N ARG A 82 25.92 8.29 -2.82
CA ARG A 82 25.85 7.36 -1.66
C ARG A 82 26.01 5.90 -2.07
N HIS A 83 25.36 5.49 -3.16
CA HIS A 83 25.50 4.13 -3.69
C HIS A 83 26.91 3.84 -4.20
N LEU A 84 27.58 4.84 -4.79
CA LEU A 84 28.97 4.73 -5.26
C LEU A 84 29.96 4.65 -4.09
N GLU A 85 29.85 5.55 -3.10
CA GLU A 85 30.69 5.57 -1.90
C GLU A 85 30.62 4.24 -1.15
N GLU A 86 29.40 3.71 -0.96
CA GLU A 86 29.20 2.41 -0.33
C GLU A 86 29.81 1.27 -1.15
N ALA A 87 29.59 1.27 -2.47
CA ALA A 87 30.16 0.24 -3.34
C ALA A 87 31.69 0.28 -3.30
N TRP A 88 32.30 1.46 -3.34
CA TRP A 88 33.75 1.65 -3.28
C TRP A 88 34.33 1.17 -1.95
N SER A 89 33.72 1.55 -0.83
CA SER A 89 34.11 1.08 0.51
C SER A 89 34.07 -0.45 0.60
N GLN A 90 33.02 -1.07 0.07
CA GLN A 90 32.86 -2.52 0.03
C GLN A 90 33.92 -3.22 -0.85
N ILE A 91 34.24 -2.63 -2.01
CA ILE A 91 35.29 -3.11 -2.91
C ILE A 91 36.63 -3.11 -2.17
N LEU A 92 37.03 -1.96 -1.59
CA LEU A 92 38.31 -1.82 -0.91
C LEU A 92 38.42 -2.73 0.32
N ARG A 93 37.36 -2.84 1.13
CA ARG A 93 37.32 -3.79 2.27
C ARG A 93 37.67 -5.20 1.82
N TYR A 94 37.02 -5.70 0.77
CA TYR A 94 37.29 -7.06 0.28
C TYR A 94 38.70 -7.17 -0.30
N VAL A 95 39.10 -6.26 -1.18
CA VAL A 95 40.42 -6.27 -1.85
C VAL A 95 41.57 -6.22 -0.84
N TYR A 96 41.47 -5.35 0.17
CA TYR A 96 42.51 -5.22 1.19
C TYR A 96 42.54 -6.39 2.17
N SER A 97 41.40 -7.05 2.41
CA SER A 97 41.34 -8.23 3.28
C SER A 97 41.83 -9.50 2.58
N GLU A 98 41.66 -9.60 1.26
CA GLU A 98 42.08 -10.78 0.48
C GLU A 98 43.59 -10.77 0.25
N LYS A 99 44.33 -11.46 1.13
CA LYS A 99 45.79 -11.60 1.02
C LYS A 99 46.24 -12.76 0.13
N ARG A 100 45.32 -13.59 -0.35
CA ARG A 100 45.64 -14.75 -1.21
C ARG A 100 45.68 -14.33 -2.67
N GLN A 101 46.46 -15.06 -3.47
CA GLN A 101 46.55 -14.86 -4.91
C GLN A 101 45.38 -15.59 -5.61
N PRO A 102 44.47 -14.89 -6.31
CA PRO A 102 43.37 -15.53 -7.02
C PRO A 102 43.85 -16.10 -8.36
N GLU A 103 43.32 -17.27 -8.72
CA GLU A 103 43.52 -17.87 -10.04
C GLU A 103 42.24 -17.79 -10.87
N CYS A 104 42.40 -17.63 -12.20
CA CYS A 104 41.31 -17.74 -13.15
C CYS A 104 40.90 -19.20 -13.37
N LEU A 105 39.58 -19.44 -13.50
CA LEU A 105 39.07 -20.77 -13.85
C LEU A 105 39.30 -21.06 -15.34
N THR A 106 39.78 -22.26 -15.66
CA THR A 106 40.09 -22.70 -17.05
C THR A 106 38.88 -23.29 -17.77
N GLN A 107 37.92 -23.85 -17.03
CA GLN A 107 36.64 -24.35 -17.52
C GLN A 107 35.57 -24.05 -16.48
N LYS A 108 34.35 -23.68 -16.90
CA LYS A 108 33.24 -23.35 -16.00
C LYS A 108 32.05 -24.27 -16.19
N SER A 109 32.32 -25.57 -16.35
CA SER A 109 31.27 -26.58 -16.47
C SER A 109 31.67 -27.90 -15.82
N VAL A 110 30.66 -28.60 -15.29
CA VAL A 110 30.78 -29.93 -14.65
C VAL A 110 29.63 -30.82 -15.11
N ILE A 111 29.73 -32.13 -14.86
CA ILE A 111 28.66 -33.09 -15.16
C ILE A 111 28.25 -33.81 -13.85
N PRO A 112 27.35 -33.22 -13.04
CA PRO A 112 26.91 -33.82 -11.79
C PRO A 112 26.23 -35.17 -12.03
N PHE A 113 26.82 -36.23 -11.48
CA PHE A 113 26.29 -37.60 -11.50
C PHE A 113 25.88 -38.14 -12.88
N GLN A 114 26.48 -37.63 -13.96
CA GLN A 114 26.12 -37.94 -15.35
C GLN A 114 24.68 -37.56 -15.75
N PHE A 115 24.00 -36.74 -14.96
CA PHE A 115 22.63 -36.30 -15.27
C PHE A 115 22.60 -35.30 -16.42
N MET A 116 23.42 -34.24 -16.33
CA MET A 116 23.43 -33.14 -17.29
C MET A 116 24.74 -32.37 -17.23
N LYS A 117 25.03 -31.59 -18.28
CA LYS A 117 26.18 -30.67 -18.29
C LYS A 117 25.74 -29.36 -17.66
N VAL A 118 26.34 -28.96 -16.55
CA VAL A 118 26.02 -27.71 -15.87
C VAL A 118 27.16 -26.72 -16.08
N SER A 119 26.89 -25.58 -16.70
CA SER A 119 27.81 -24.44 -16.71
C SER A 119 27.57 -23.59 -15.46
N PHE A 120 28.60 -23.23 -14.70
CA PHE A 120 28.43 -22.50 -13.44
C PHE A 120 29.21 -21.17 -13.43
N LYS A 121 28.74 -20.20 -12.64
CA LYS A 121 29.44 -18.92 -12.49
C LYS A 121 30.28 -18.93 -11.20
N ALA A 122 31.59 -18.96 -11.36
CA ALA A 122 32.53 -18.65 -10.29
C ALA A 122 33.51 -17.57 -10.75
N ASP A 123 33.98 -16.78 -9.79
CA ASP A 123 34.82 -15.61 -10.02
C ASP A 123 36.30 -15.96 -9.80
N TYR A 124 36.63 -16.69 -8.71
CA TYR A 124 38.00 -16.97 -8.32
C TYR A 124 38.22 -18.43 -7.91
N LEU A 125 39.45 -18.91 -8.08
CA LEU A 125 39.97 -20.15 -7.52
C LEU A 125 41.12 -19.80 -6.58
N PHE A 126 41.10 -20.35 -5.36
CA PHE A 126 42.21 -20.25 -4.42
C PHE A 126 42.74 -21.64 -4.10
N ALA A 127 44.06 -21.75 -3.99
CA ALA A 127 44.76 -22.99 -3.74
C ALA A 127 45.90 -22.73 -2.74
N GLY A 128 46.10 -23.64 -1.78
CA GLY A 128 47.18 -23.50 -0.82
C GLY A 128 47.01 -24.40 0.39
N TYR A 129 47.41 -23.89 1.56
CA TYR A 129 47.30 -24.60 2.83
C TYR A 129 46.50 -23.76 3.83
N LYS A 130 45.53 -24.39 4.49
CA LYS A 130 44.65 -23.78 5.48
C LYS A 130 44.64 -24.62 6.75
N THR A 131 44.48 -23.97 7.90
CA THR A 131 44.41 -24.66 9.19
C THR A 131 42.97 -25.10 9.44
N TYR A 132 42.76 -26.42 9.58
CA TYR A 132 41.46 -27.01 9.88
C TYR A 132 41.40 -27.52 11.31
N LYS A 133 40.25 -27.31 11.96
CA LYS A 133 39.92 -27.91 13.24
C LYS A 133 39.40 -29.33 13.02
N ARG A 134 40.16 -30.33 13.46
CA ARG A 134 39.84 -31.76 13.34
C ARG A 134 39.49 -32.36 14.68
N LYS A 135 38.67 -33.41 14.66
CA LYS A 135 38.31 -34.18 15.84
C LYS A 135 38.79 -35.62 15.65
N THR A 136 39.47 -36.17 16.65
CA THR A 136 39.83 -37.58 16.70
C THR A 136 39.28 -38.21 17.99
N ARG A 137 39.06 -39.52 17.98
CA ARG A 137 38.70 -40.27 19.18
C ARG A 137 39.94 -40.97 19.71
N VAL A 138 40.37 -40.58 20.91
CA VAL A 138 41.44 -41.24 21.66
C VAL A 138 40.83 -41.71 22.98
N ASN A 139 40.89 -43.02 23.24
CA ASN A 139 40.37 -43.65 24.47
C ASN A 139 38.91 -43.28 24.80
N GLY A 140 38.03 -43.24 23.79
CA GLY A 140 36.60 -42.94 23.97
C GLY A 140 36.27 -41.45 24.19
N LYS A 141 37.27 -40.57 24.32
CA LYS A 141 37.08 -39.10 24.38
C LYS A 141 37.37 -38.48 23.01
N THR A 142 36.59 -37.45 22.67
CA THR A 142 36.78 -36.69 21.43
C THR A 142 37.77 -35.57 21.68
N GLU A 143 38.99 -35.70 21.17
CA GLU A 143 40.02 -34.66 21.23
C GLU A 143 39.98 -33.82 19.96
N THR A 144 40.24 -32.52 20.09
CA THR A 144 40.27 -31.58 18.95
C THR A 144 41.70 -31.14 18.71
N PHE A 145 42.17 -31.26 17.47
CA PHE A 145 43.49 -30.78 17.04
C PHE A 145 43.37 -29.87 15.82
N TYR A 146 44.41 -29.08 15.56
CA TYR A 146 44.48 -28.20 14.41
C TYR A 146 45.53 -28.74 13.45
N SER A 147 45.19 -28.84 12.17
CA SER A 147 46.04 -29.42 11.14
C SER A 147 46.12 -28.48 9.95
N LYS A 148 47.33 -28.19 9.48
CA LYS A 148 47.56 -27.40 8.27
C LYS A 148 47.49 -28.34 7.07
N GLU A 149 46.42 -28.22 6.29
CA GLU A 149 46.09 -29.17 5.22
C GLU A 149 45.95 -28.45 3.88
N PRO A 150 46.25 -29.13 2.75
CA PRO A 150 46.02 -28.56 1.44
C PRO A 150 44.52 -28.35 1.21
N TYR A 151 44.20 -27.28 0.48
CA TYR A 151 42.83 -26.99 0.09
C TYR A 151 42.73 -26.37 -1.30
N ILE A 152 41.55 -26.49 -1.89
CA ILE A 152 41.10 -25.76 -3.06
C ILE A 152 39.76 -25.14 -2.75
N GLU A 153 39.61 -23.85 -2.99
CA GLU A 153 38.36 -23.13 -2.80
C GLU A 153 37.94 -22.44 -4.10
N VAL A 154 36.71 -22.71 -4.53
CA VAL A 154 36.08 -22.04 -5.67
C VAL A 154 35.11 -21.00 -5.14
N VAL A 155 35.32 -19.75 -5.50
CA VAL A 155 34.59 -18.61 -4.94
C VAL A 155 33.70 -17.96 -5.98
N ARG A 156 32.45 -17.68 -5.60
CA ARG A 156 31.55 -16.77 -6.32
C ARG A 156 31.27 -15.56 -5.45
N LEU A 157 31.60 -14.39 -5.96
CA LEU A 157 31.35 -13.10 -5.35
C LEU A 157 29.92 -12.62 -5.64
N ARG A 158 29.27 -12.05 -4.64
CA ARG A 158 27.94 -11.43 -4.68
C ARG A 158 28.04 -10.01 -4.12
N VAL A 159 27.27 -9.07 -4.66
CA VAL A 159 27.24 -7.70 -4.12
C VAL A 159 26.41 -7.65 -2.83
N GLY A 160 25.20 -8.21 -2.87
CA GLY A 160 24.36 -8.37 -1.68
C GLY A 160 24.42 -9.79 -1.09
N LYS A 161 23.85 -9.94 0.12
CA LYS A 161 23.68 -11.22 0.78
C LYS A 161 22.83 -12.17 -0.10
N PRO A 162 23.29 -13.40 -0.36
CA PRO A 162 22.48 -14.39 -1.08
C PRO A 162 21.35 -14.91 -0.19
N ASP A 163 20.25 -15.37 -0.80
CA ASP A 163 19.20 -16.14 -0.12
C ASP A 163 19.65 -17.59 0.20
N VAL A 164 20.79 -17.71 0.87
CA VAL A 164 21.39 -18.98 1.30
C VAL A 164 21.97 -18.78 2.70
N THR A 165 21.82 -19.77 3.58
CA THR A 165 22.33 -19.73 4.95
C THR A 165 23.02 -21.05 5.33
N MET A 166 23.90 -21.01 6.34
CA MET A 166 24.65 -22.20 6.78
C MET A 166 23.79 -23.33 7.35
N ARG A 167 22.62 -23.02 7.92
CA ARG A 167 21.85 -23.97 8.76
C ARG A 167 20.45 -24.28 8.25
N SER A 168 19.98 -23.58 7.21
CA SER A 168 18.66 -23.87 6.65
C SER A 168 18.63 -25.26 6.04
N LYS A 169 17.54 -25.97 6.30
CA LYS A 169 17.18 -27.23 5.62
C LYS A 169 16.15 -27.00 4.52
N LYS A 170 15.64 -25.78 4.34
CA LYS A 170 14.77 -25.45 3.21
C LYS A 170 15.57 -25.59 1.91
N LYS A 171 14.91 -26.07 0.85
CA LYS A 171 15.49 -26.21 -0.49
C LYS A 171 16.06 -24.87 -0.96
N ASP A 172 17.20 -24.90 -1.64
CA ASP A 172 17.93 -23.75 -2.18
C ASP A 172 18.35 -22.64 -1.17
N LYS A 173 17.79 -22.61 0.06
CA LYS A 173 18.08 -21.63 1.12
C LYS A 173 19.19 -22.09 2.08
N GLY A 174 19.70 -23.30 1.92
CA GLY A 174 20.76 -23.89 2.73
C GLY A 174 22.02 -24.18 1.93
N VAL A 175 23.20 -24.07 2.55
CA VAL A 175 24.47 -24.44 1.89
C VAL A 175 24.47 -25.92 1.45
N MET A 176 23.81 -26.79 2.23
CA MET A 176 23.65 -28.23 1.92
C MET A 176 22.54 -28.55 0.92
N THR A 177 21.75 -27.56 0.51
CA THR A 177 20.64 -27.70 -0.45
C THR A 177 20.84 -26.82 -1.69
N CYS A 178 21.95 -26.09 -1.79
CA CYS A 178 22.26 -25.19 -2.91
C CYS A 178 23.04 -25.92 -4.02
N LEU A 179 22.33 -26.33 -5.08
CA LEU A 179 22.91 -27.08 -6.20
C LEU A 179 24.08 -26.36 -6.89
N GLU A 180 24.03 -25.03 -6.97
CA GLU A 180 25.10 -24.22 -7.56
C GLU A 180 26.42 -24.33 -6.77
N LEU A 181 26.37 -24.30 -5.43
CA LEU A 181 27.57 -24.47 -4.61
C LEU A 181 28.16 -25.86 -4.78
N TYR A 182 27.32 -26.88 -4.95
CA TYR A 182 27.82 -28.23 -5.23
C TYR A 182 28.48 -28.35 -6.62
N CYS A 183 27.94 -27.71 -7.66
CA CYS A 183 28.61 -27.66 -8.97
C CYS A 183 29.99 -27.00 -8.89
N MET A 184 30.12 -25.91 -8.13
CA MET A 184 31.41 -25.28 -7.84
C MET A 184 32.35 -26.22 -7.07
N LEU A 185 31.82 -26.96 -6.09
CA LEU A 185 32.58 -27.94 -5.30
C LEU A 185 33.08 -29.10 -6.17
N MET A 186 32.27 -29.60 -7.10
CA MET A 186 32.68 -30.61 -8.07
C MET A 186 33.83 -30.12 -8.94
N TYR A 187 33.78 -28.87 -9.39
CA TYR A 187 34.90 -28.29 -10.12
C TYR A 187 36.16 -28.20 -9.25
N ALA A 188 36.03 -27.86 -7.97
CA ALA A 188 37.15 -27.92 -7.03
C ALA A 188 37.76 -29.34 -6.94
N LYS A 189 36.93 -30.40 -6.92
CA LYS A 189 37.38 -31.81 -6.99
C LYS A 189 38.13 -32.13 -8.29
N GLU A 190 37.65 -31.64 -9.43
CA GLU A 190 38.33 -31.81 -10.72
C GLU A 190 39.71 -31.13 -10.76
N ILE A 191 39.81 -29.90 -10.23
CA ILE A 191 41.08 -29.18 -10.15
C ILE A 191 42.03 -29.87 -9.16
N ALA A 192 41.53 -30.37 -8.03
CA ALA A 192 42.32 -31.17 -7.09
C ALA A 192 42.94 -32.40 -7.76
N ARG A 193 42.16 -33.10 -8.59
CA ARG A 193 42.64 -34.24 -9.35
C ARG A 193 43.75 -33.87 -10.34
N LYS A 194 43.64 -32.70 -10.99
CA LYS A 194 44.65 -32.20 -11.95
C LYS A 194 45.92 -31.70 -11.28
N LYS A 195 45.82 -30.94 -10.19
CA LYS A 195 46.97 -30.30 -9.51
C LYS A 195 47.83 -31.25 -8.69
N ARG A 196 47.32 -32.43 -8.29
CA ARG A 196 48.06 -33.47 -7.53
C ARG A 196 48.97 -32.89 -6.41
N PHE A 197 48.39 -32.11 -5.50
CA PHE A 197 49.12 -31.40 -4.41
C PHE A 197 50.04 -32.34 -3.61
N ASN A 198 51.35 -32.30 -3.89
CA ASN A 198 52.43 -32.93 -3.12
C ASN A 198 52.13 -34.36 -2.63
N GLU A 199 51.61 -35.23 -3.51
CA GLU A 199 51.34 -36.66 -3.23
C GLU A 199 50.33 -36.94 -2.09
N LYS A 200 49.58 -35.94 -1.63
CA LYS A 200 48.54 -36.13 -0.61
C LYS A 200 47.37 -36.95 -1.17
N LYS A 201 46.94 -37.95 -0.41
CA LYS A 201 45.79 -38.81 -0.74
C LYS A 201 44.44 -38.11 -0.55
N ILE A 202 44.39 -37.14 0.36
CA ILE A 202 43.16 -36.42 0.73
C ILE A 202 43.44 -34.92 0.69
N ILE A 203 42.50 -34.15 0.13
CA ILE A 203 42.54 -32.69 0.06
C ILE A 203 41.17 -32.10 0.44
N ASN A 204 41.17 -30.91 1.04
CA ASN A 204 39.94 -30.18 1.30
C ASN A 204 39.50 -29.46 0.04
N VAL A 205 38.23 -29.59 -0.32
CA VAL A 205 37.62 -28.83 -1.40
C VAL A 205 36.49 -27.98 -0.83
N GLU A 206 36.43 -26.73 -1.25
CA GLU A 206 35.49 -25.73 -0.75
C GLU A 206 34.82 -25.01 -1.92
N ALA A 207 33.54 -24.71 -1.77
CA ALA A 207 32.79 -23.82 -2.65
C ALA A 207 32.13 -22.74 -1.80
N SER A 208 32.42 -21.48 -2.11
CA SER A 208 32.04 -20.37 -1.26
C SER A 208 31.28 -19.27 -1.99
N TYR A 209 30.26 -18.71 -1.35
CA TYR A 209 29.74 -17.39 -1.65
C TYR A 209 30.38 -16.36 -0.75
N TYR A 210 31.05 -15.39 -1.37
CA TYR A 210 31.50 -14.18 -0.68
C TYR A 210 30.52 -13.07 -1.05
N TYR A 211 29.97 -12.38 -0.06
CA TYR A 211 29.08 -11.25 -0.32
C TYR A 211 29.59 -9.98 0.35
N LEU A 212 29.69 -8.92 -0.45
CA LEU A 212 30.25 -7.64 -0.05
C LEU A 212 29.47 -6.98 1.08
N ARG A 213 28.17 -7.30 1.20
CA ARG A 213 27.30 -6.74 2.23
C ARG A 213 26.39 -7.79 2.88
N GLY A 214 26.50 -7.92 4.20
CA GLY A 214 25.62 -8.73 5.05
C GLY A 214 24.66 -7.90 5.89
N ASP A 215 23.70 -8.55 6.57
CA ASP A 215 22.68 -7.88 7.40
C ASP A 215 23.25 -7.03 8.54
N LYS A 216 24.47 -7.37 8.99
CA LYS A 216 25.15 -6.69 10.10
C LYS A 216 26.10 -5.59 9.64
N ASP A 217 26.24 -5.38 8.33
CA ASP A 217 27.04 -4.31 7.77
C ASP A 217 26.22 -3.01 7.76
N LYS A 218 26.45 -2.16 8.76
CA LYS A 218 25.98 -0.77 8.75
C LYS A 218 26.95 0.08 7.93
N VAL A 219 26.42 1.06 7.21
CA VAL A 219 27.22 1.96 6.35
C VAL A 219 28.30 2.68 7.15
N VAL A 220 28.00 3.05 8.40
CA VAL A 220 28.90 3.82 9.28
C VAL A 220 29.97 2.94 9.96
N ASP A 221 29.76 1.62 10.03
CA ASP A 221 30.58 0.67 10.81
C ASP A 221 31.07 -0.52 9.96
N ILE A 222 31.41 -0.29 8.69
CA ILE A 222 32.10 -1.30 7.88
C ILE A 222 33.47 -1.55 8.54
N THR A 223 33.68 -2.76 9.04
CA THR A 223 34.95 -3.17 9.70
C THR A 223 36.04 -3.35 8.65
N ASP A 224 37.29 -3.10 9.02
CA ASP A 224 38.43 -3.21 8.10
C ASP A 224 38.61 -4.62 7.52
N ASP A 225 38.28 -5.68 8.29
CA ASP A 225 38.42 -7.06 7.84
C ASP A 225 37.11 -7.65 7.28
N PHE A 226 37.17 -8.10 6.03
CA PHE A 226 36.10 -8.84 5.34
C PHE A 226 35.86 -10.23 5.95
N PHE A 227 36.90 -10.87 6.50
CA PHE A 227 36.86 -12.26 6.97
C PHE A 227 36.68 -12.41 8.49
N ASP A 228 36.36 -11.33 9.22
CA ASP A 228 36.11 -11.37 10.67
C ASP A 228 35.00 -12.39 11.03
N GLU A 229 35.31 -13.32 11.95
CA GLU A 229 34.41 -14.37 12.43
C GLU A 229 33.09 -13.84 13.03
N LYS A 230 33.06 -12.58 13.48
CA LYS A 230 31.85 -11.93 14.03
C LYS A 230 30.84 -11.51 12.95
N LYS A 231 31.29 -11.18 11.74
CA LYS A 231 30.48 -10.75 10.61
C LYS A 231 30.60 -11.78 9.48
N LYS A 232 29.64 -12.70 9.42
CA LYS A 232 29.61 -13.76 8.40
C LYS A 232 29.31 -13.14 7.04
N ASN A 233 30.34 -12.79 6.26
CA ASN A 233 30.24 -12.38 4.85
C ASN A 233 30.57 -13.52 3.86
N VAL A 234 30.83 -14.71 4.42
CA VAL A 234 31.23 -15.91 3.70
C VAL A 234 30.30 -17.08 4.06
N LEU A 235 29.82 -17.79 3.03
CA LEU A 235 29.09 -19.05 3.15
C LEU A 235 29.84 -20.12 2.38
N THR A 236 30.25 -21.19 3.05
CA THR A 236 31.12 -22.22 2.45
C THR A 236 30.50 -23.60 2.59
N LEU A 237 30.42 -24.30 1.46
CA LEU A 237 30.26 -25.75 1.40
C LEU A 237 31.65 -26.39 1.34
N SER A 238 31.97 -27.29 2.28
CA SER A 238 33.28 -27.93 2.38
C SER A 238 33.15 -29.45 2.32
N ASP A 239 34.05 -30.12 1.61
CA ASP A 239 34.14 -31.58 1.56
C ASP A 239 35.61 -32.05 1.58
N MET A 240 35.83 -33.32 1.94
CA MET A 240 37.13 -33.98 1.85
C MET A 240 37.16 -34.88 0.61
N PHE A 241 38.04 -34.56 -0.33
CA PHE A 241 38.18 -35.29 -1.59
C PHE A 241 39.35 -36.28 -1.55
N PHE A 242 39.08 -37.53 -1.92
CA PHE A 242 40.06 -38.62 -1.97
C PHE A 242 40.65 -38.70 -3.38
N ILE A 243 41.86 -38.18 -3.57
CA ILE A 243 42.52 -38.10 -4.89
C ILE A 243 42.86 -39.50 -5.42
N ASP A 244 43.16 -40.44 -4.53
CA ASP A 244 43.49 -41.83 -4.85
C ASP A 244 42.25 -42.72 -5.14
N ASN A 245 41.07 -42.28 -4.71
CA ASN A 245 39.80 -42.90 -5.06
C ASN A 245 38.74 -41.84 -5.46
N PRO A 246 38.86 -41.24 -6.66
CA PRO A 246 37.97 -40.15 -7.10
C PRO A 246 36.50 -40.54 -7.22
N GLU A 247 36.19 -41.82 -7.37
CA GLU A 247 34.83 -42.36 -7.51
C GLU A 247 34.13 -42.56 -6.15
N ARG A 248 34.85 -42.39 -5.02
CA ARG A 248 34.27 -42.51 -3.69
C ARG A 248 33.31 -41.35 -3.41
N LEU A 249 32.02 -41.68 -3.31
CA LEU A 249 31.00 -40.72 -2.89
C LEU A 249 31.10 -40.44 -1.39
N THR A 250 31.11 -39.16 -1.02
CA THR A 250 30.98 -38.69 0.37
C THR A 250 29.52 -38.55 0.78
N ASP A 251 29.25 -38.34 2.07
CA ASP A 251 27.88 -38.05 2.55
C ASP A 251 27.30 -36.80 1.86
N ILE A 252 28.16 -35.84 1.51
CA ILE A 252 27.80 -34.63 0.77
C ILE A 252 27.36 -35.01 -0.65
N ASP A 253 28.13 -35.85 -1.35
CA ASP A 253 27.78 -36.31 -2.70
C ASP A 253 26.45 -37.09 -2.71
N VAL A 254 26.23 -37.96 -1.72
CA VAL A 254 24.97 -38.70 -1.57
C VAL A 254 23.78 -37.76 -1.36
N ASN A 255 23.93 -36.76 -0.50
CA ASN A 255 22.89 -35.75 -0.27
C ASN A 255 22.56 -34.97 -1.55
N PHE A 256 23.58 -34.43 -2.24
CA PHE A 256 23.35 -33.65 -3.45
C PHE A 256 22.83 -34.48 -4.63
N LYS A 257 23.14 -35.79 -4.69
CA LYS A 257 22.50 -36.69 -5.67
C LYS A 257 20.98 -36.74 -5.47
N LYS A 258 20.52 -36.75 -4.21
CA LYS A 258 19.08 -36.68 -3.88
C LYS A 258 18.49 -35.33 -4.31
N GLU A 259 19.15 -34.22 -3.97
CA GLU A 259 18.68 -32.86 -4.32
C GLU A 259 18.58 -32.66 -5.85
N PHE A 260 19.54 -33.19 -6.64
CA PHE A 260 19.49 -33.16 -8.10
C PHE A 260 18.34 -34.00 -8.67
N ASN A 261 18.12 -35.22 -8.14
CA ASN A 261 16.99 -36.04 -8.56
C ASN A 261 15.65 -35.35 -8.27
N GLU A 262 15.54 -34.71 -7.12
CA GLU A 262 14.35 -33.94 -6.74
C GLU A 262 14.15 -32.73 -7.66
N PHE A 263 15.21 -31.99 -8.00
CA PHE A 263 15.15 -30.90 -8.98
C PHE A 263 14.64 -31.35 -10.36
N LEU A 264 15.10 -32.50 -10.85
CA LEU A 264 14.67 -33.05 -12.15
C LEU A 264 13.20 -33.49 -12.15
N GLN A 265 12.60 -33.71 -10.98
CA GLN A 265 11.22 -34.17 -10.82
C GLN A 265 10.28 -33.05 -10.35
N SER A 266 10.79 -31.97 -9.75
CA SER A 266 9.99 -30.93 -9.11
C SER A 266 9.34 -29.98 -10.12
N LYS A 267 8.02 -29.84 -10.04
CA LYS A 267 7.27 -28.70 -10.55
C LYS A 267 6.65 -28.00 -9.35
N GLU A 268 7.11 -26.79 -9.03
CA GLU A 268 6.70 -26.05 -7.83
C GLU A 268 6.28 -24.63 -8.19
N CYS A 269 5.28 -24.10 -7.48
CA CYS A 269 4.93 -22.69 -7.45
C CYS A 269 5.11 -22.22 -6.01
N ASP A 270 6.21 -21.50 -5.73
CA ASP A 270 6.53 -21.01 -4.39
C ASP A 270 6.09 -19.55 -4.25
N PRO A 271 5.09 -19.23 -3.39
CA PRO A 271 4.51 -17.90 -3.29
C PRO A 271 5.54 -16.78 -3.04
N GLU A 272 6.55 -17.01 -2.19
CA GLU A 272 7.61 -16.02 -1.89
C GLU A 272 8.44 -15.68 -3.14
N ASN A 273 8.77 -16.69 -3.95
CA ASN A 273 9.51 -16.48 -5.20
C ASN A 273 8.61 -15.92 -6.31
N CYS A 274 7.32 -16.25 -6.29
CA CYS A 274 6.35 -15.77 -7.27
C CYS A 274 6.04 -14.29 -7.08
N GLU A 275 5.98 -13.77 -5.86
CA GLU A 275 5.69 -12.35 -5.56
C GLU A 275 6.62 -11.39 -6.33
N HIS A 276 7.91 -11.72 -6.42
CA HIS A 276 8.90 -10.92 -7.15
C HIS A 276 9.18 -11.43 -8.57
N CYS A 277 8.37 -12.39 -9.05
CA CYS A 277 8.48 -12.89 -10.41
C CYS A 277 8.00 -11.83 -11.39
N VAL A 278 8.80 -11.56 -12.41
CA VAL A 278 8.44 -10.61 -13.47
C VAL A 278 7.25 -11.08 -14.32
N LEU A 279 6.89 -12.37 -14.26
CA LEU A 279 5.69 -12.94 -14.88
C LEU A 279 4.56 -13.18 -13.86
N ASN A 280 4.65 -12.62 -12.65
CA ASN A 280 3.59 -12.75 -11.65
C ASN A 280 2.26 -12.21 -12.19
N SER A 281 2.27 -11.05 -12.86
CA SER A 281 1.07 -10.43 -13.44
C SER A 281 0.38 -11.30 -14.49
N VAL A 282 1.10 -12.24 -15.12
CA VAL A 282 0.52 -13.24 -16.03
C VAL A 282 -0.12 -14.37 -15.25
N CYS A 283 0.59 -14.93 -14.27
CA CYS A 283 0.14 -16.11 -13.53
C CYS A 283 -0.97 -15.80 -12.51
N SER A 284 -0.93 -14.62 -11.90
CA SER A 284 -1.86 -14.14 -10.88
C SER A 284 -2.97 -13.27 -11.46
N PHE A 285 -3.16 -13.28 -12.78
CA PHE A 285 -4.16 -12.45 -13.45
C PHE A 285 -5.56 -12.78 -12.92
N THR A 286 -6.30 -11.76 -12.47
CA THR A 286 -7.67 -11.87 -12.01
C THR A 286 -8.62 -11.11 -12.94
N LYS A 287 -9.72 -11.77 -13.31
CA LYS A 287 -10.81 -11.14 -14.07
C LYS A 287 -11.58 -10.15 -13.16
N PRO A 288 -12.13 -9.07 -13.73
CA PRO A 288 -12.94 -8.12 -12.99
C PRO A 288 -14.24 -8.79 -12.52
N PRO A 289 -14.76 -8.45 -11.34
CA PRO A 289 -16.02 -9.00 -10.85
C PRO A 289 -17.21 -8.48 -11.67
N GLU A 290 -18.25 -9.30 -11.80
CA GLU A 290 -19.53 -8.92 -12.40
C GLU A 290 -20.42 -8.24 -11.34
N TYR A 291 -21.04 -7.11 -11.66
CA TYR A 291 -21.90 -6.35 -10.76
C TYR A 291 -23.38 -6.79 -10.90
N ILE A 292 -24.18 -6.52 -9.88
CA ILE A 292 -25.62 -6.75 -9.86
C ILE A 292 -26.34 -5.44 -10.21
N GLU A 293 -27.27 -5.48 -11.16
CA GLU A 293 -28.23 -4.38 -11.36
C GLU A 293 -29.33 -4.48 -10.30
N LYS A 294 -29.34 -3.55 -9.34
CA LYS A 294 -30.47 -3.37 -8.42
C LYS A 294 -31.37 -2.24 -8.92
N GLU A 295 -32.68 -2.50 -8.96
CA GLU A 295 -33.66 -1.42 -9.05
C GLU A 295 -33.69 -0.66 -7.72
N LEU A 296 -33.43 0.65 -7.76
CA LEU A 296 -33.56 1.53 -6.62
C LEU A 296 -35.04 1.68 -6.24
N THR A 297 -35.54 0.86 -5.32
CA THR A 297 -36.87 1.06 -4.74
C THR A 297 -36.78 2.06 -3.59
N GLN A 298 -36.92 3.37 -3.88
CA GLN A 298 -37.13 4.38 -2.84
C GLN A 298 -38.62 4.41 -2.43
N LYS A 299 -38.90 4.60 -1.14
CA LYS A 299 -40.27 4.79 -0.64
C LYS A 299 -40.78 6.17 -1.08
N THR A 300 -41.91 6.23 -1.77
CA THR A 300 -42.59 7.49 -2.12
C THR A 300 -43.02 8.25 -0.87
N LEU A 301 -43.21 9.58 -0.96
CA LEU A 301 -43.65 10.43 0.15
C LEU A 301 -44.91 9.91 0.87
N SER A 302 -45.81 9.24 0.15
CA SER A 302 -47.01 8.61 0.70
C SER A 302 -46.76 7.51 1.75
N GLY A 303 -45.54 6.96 1.82
CA GLY A 303 -45.13 5.93 2.77
C GLY A 303 -44.31 6.44 3.97
N ILE A 304 -44.13 7.76 4.11
CA ILE A 304 -43.30 8.37 5.17
C ILE A 304 -44.22 8.85 6.31
N SER A 305 -44.04 8.30 7.51
CA SER A 305 -44.65 8.80 8.75
C SER A 305 -43.58 9.55 9.54
N LEU A 306 -43.80 10.86 9.74
CA LEU A 306 -42.86 11.72 10.46
C LEU A 306 -43.20 11.76 11.96
N THR A 307 -42.16 11.87 12.79
CA THR A 307 -42.31 12.11 14.23
C THR A 307 -42.47 13.60 14.51
N GLU A 308 -43.03 13.99 15.67
CA GLU A 308 -43.19 15.40 16.05
C GLU A 308 -41.83 16.15 16.04
N ALA A 309 -40.75 15.47 16.43
CA ALA A 309 -39.41 16.04 16.40
C ALA A 309 -38.91 16.27 14.97
N GLN A 310 -39.18 15.33 14.05
CA GLN A 310 -38.83 15.46 12.64
C GLN A 310 -39.62 16.59 11.98
N GLU A 311 -40.92 16.71 12.26
CA GLU A 311 -41.77 17.81 11.79
C GLU A 311 -41.24 19.19 12.25
N LYS A 312 -40.81 19.30 13.50
CA LYS A 312 -40.21 20.54 14.03
C LYS A 312 -38.92 20.93 13.29
N VAL A 313 -38.06 19.97 12.98
CA VAL A 313 -36.84 20.20 12.19
C VAL A 313 -37.20 20.64 10.77
N ILE A 314 -38.14 19.96 10.13
CA ILE A 314 -38.60 20.26 8.76
C ILE A 314 -39.26 21.64 8.71
N GLY A 315 -39.98 22.05 9.75
CA GLY A 315 -40.65 23.36 9.86
C GLY A 315 -39.75 24.53 10.26
N PHE A 316 -38.46 24.32 10.53
CA PHE A 316 -37.56 25.39 10.96
C PHE A 316 -37.23 26.37 9.82
N ARG A 317 -37.56 27.66 10.00
CA ARG A 317 -37.41 28.71 8.96
C ARG A 317 -36.49 29.87 9.32
N LYS A 318 -36.25 30.16 10.60
CA LYS A 318 -35.53 31.38 11.03
C LYS A 318 -34.63 31.15 12.24
N GLY A 319 -33.47 31.80 12.25
CA GLY A 319 -32.49 31.76 13.34
C GLY A 319 -31.48 30.62 13.21
N PHE A 320 -30.85 30.27 14.32
CA PHE A 320 -29.83 29.23 14.42
C PHE A 320 -30.41 27.98 15.08
N ALA A 321 -30.17 26.81 14.49
CA ALA A 321 -30.62 25.55 15.06
C ALA A 321 -29.59 24.44 14.96
N ARG A 322 -29.55 23.60 15.99
CA ARG A 322 -28.75 22.38 16.05
C ARG A 322 -29.65 21.18 16.22
N VAL A 323 -29.53 20.22 15.30
CA VAL A 323 -30.24 18.94 15.35
C VAL A 323 -29.29 17.89 15.92
N ASN A 324 -29.48 17.56 17.20
CA ASN A 324 -28.81 16.47 17.88
C ASN A 324 -29.51 15.16 17.53
N ALA A 325 -29.01 14.47 16.52
CA ALA A 325 -29.70 13.32 15.96
C ALA A 325 -28.90 12.03 16.11
N GLY A 326 -29.60 10.98 16.51
CA GLY A 326 -29.04 9.64 16.69
C GLY A 326 -28.66 8.93 15.39
N ALA A 327 -27.96 7.80 15.51
CA ALA A 327 -27.85 6.85 14.42
C ALA A 327 -29.25 6.33 14.03
N GLY A 328 -29.55 6.23 12.73
CA GLY A 328 -30.83 5.70 12.26
C GLY A 328 -32.08 6.55 12.56
N ALA A 329 -31.91 7.82 12.94
CA ALA A 329 -33.02 8.71 13.32
C ALA A 329 -33.66 9.51 12.18
N GLY A 330 -33.29 9.21 10.93
CA GLY A 330 -33.82 9.91 9.76
C GLY A 330 -33.20 11.30 9.49
N LYS A 331 -31.98 11.58 9.97
CA LYS A 331 -31.24 12.83 9.73
C LYS A 331 -31.31 13.32 8.28
N THR A 332 -30.82 12.49 7.37
CA THR A 332 -30.76 12.76 5.93
C THR A 332 -32.15 13.00 5.35
N MET A 333 -33.15 12.25 5.80
CA MET A 333 -34.54 12.44 5.38
C MET A 333 -35.08 13.80 5.83
N CYS A 334 -34.88 14.19 7.10
CA CYS A 334 -35.31 15.49 7.61
C CYS A 334 -34.65 16.66 6.87
N VAL A 335 -33.35 16.55 6.61
CA VAL A 335 -32.61 17.57 5.85
C VAL A 335 -33.14 17.71 4.43
N ALA A 336 -33.29 16.59 3.70
CA ALA A 336 -33.80 16.60 2.34
C ALA A 336 -35.24 17.11 2.26
N LEU A 337 -36.14 16.65 3.15
CA LEU A 337 -37.52 17.13 3.21
C LEU A 337 -37.60 18.60 3.55
N ARG A 338 -36.81 19.09 4.52
CA ARG A 338 -36.75 20.51 4.85
C ARG A 338 -36.40 21.35 3.62
N THR A 339 -35.38 20.94 2.86
CA THR A 339 -34.96 21.65 1.65
C THR A 339 -36.07 21.65 0.60
N ALA A 340 -36.70 20.50 0.35
CA ALA A 340 -37.84 20.41 -0.57
C ALA A 340 -39.02 21.30 -0.13
N PHE A 341 -39.30 21.38 1.17
CA PHE A 341 -40.32 22.28 1.70
C PHE A 341 -39.99 23.77 1.49
N LEU A 342 -38.74 24.18 1.72
CA LEU A 342 -38.30 25.56 1.42
C LEU A 342 -38.52 25.91 -0.06
N LEU A 343 -38.19 24.98 -0.96
CA LEU A 343 -38.42 25.14 -2.40
C LEU A 343 -39.92 25.22 -2.72
N SER A 344 -40.75 24.41 -2.07
CA SER A 344 -42.21 24.43 -2.23
C SER A 344 -42.85 25.75 -1.78
N GLU A 345 -42.23 26.43 -0.82
CA GLU A 345 -42.64 27.75 -0.33
C GLU A 345 -42.15 28.91 -1.22
N GLY A 346 -41.43 28.61 -2.31
CA GLY A 346 -40.96 29.58 -3.28
C GLY A 346 -39.59 30.18 -3.00
N VAL A 347 -38.79 29.59 -2.10
CA VAL A 347 -37.38 29.98 -1.94
C VAL A 347 -36.62 29.66 -3.22
N ASN A 348 -35.86 30.62 -3.75
CA ASN A 348 -35.05 30.39 -4.94
C ASN A 348 -33.95 29.34 -4.65
N PRO A 349 -33.77 28.29 -5.47
CA PRO A 349 -32.75 27.27 -5.26
C PRO A 349 -31.33 27.82 -5.01
N SER A 350 -30.95 28.91 -5.69
CA SER A 350 -29.63 29.53 -5.54
C SER A 350 -29.40 30.15 -4.16
N LYS A 351 -30.47 30.39 -3.40
CA LYS A 351 -30.45 30.97 -2.05
C LYS A 351 -30.33 29.92 -0.93
N ILE A 352 -30.24 28.63 -1.29
CA ILE A 352 -30.07 27.53 -0.34
C ILE A 352 -28.69 26.89 -0.53
N CYS A 353 -27.93 26.79 0.57
CA CYS A 353 -26.65 26.09 0.61
C CYS A 353 -26.73 24.89 1.55
N LEU A 354 -26.42 23.70 1.04
CA LEU A 354 -26.36 22.44 1.78
C LEU A 354 -24.96 21.84 1.64
N LEU A 355 -24.22 21.83 2.75
CA LEU A 355 -22.89 21.25 2.83
C LEU A 355 -22.90 19.90 3.54
N THR A 356 -22.15 18.95 3.02
CA THR A 356 -21.97 17.60 3.60
C THR A 356 -20.49 17.25 3.75
N PHE A 357 -20.17 16.15 4.42
CA PHE A 357 -18.78 15.70 4.59
C PHE A 357 -18.23 14.87 3.42
N THR A 358 -19.09 14.24 2.60
CA THR A 358 -18.65 13.33 1.53
C THR A 358 -19.37 13.58 0.22
N ASN A 359 -18.68 13.42 -0.91
CA ASN A 359 -19.28 13.61 -2.23
C ASN A 359 -20.44 12.64 -2.47
N THR A 360 -20.34 11.38 -1.99
CA THR A 360 -21.46 10.42 -2.03
C THR A 360 -22.67 10.94 -1.26
N GLY A 361 -22.46 11.49 -0.05
CA GLY A 361 -23.54 12.09 0.74
C GLY A 361 -24.19 13.29 0.04
N ALA A 362 -23.40 14.16 -0.60
CA ALA A 362 -23.92 15.27 -1.39
C ALA A 362 -24.77 14.79 -2.59
N SER A 363 -24.28 13.80 -3.34
CA SER A 363 -25.00 13.22 -4.48
C SER A 363 -26.31 12.56 -4.05
N GLU A 364 -26.28 11.72 -3.01
CA GLU A 364 -27.49 11.08 -2.46
C GLU A 364 -28.49 12.13 -1.94
N MET A 365 -28.01 13.19 -1.30
CA MET A 365 -28.87 14.26 -0.80
C MET A 365 -29.54 15.02 -1.94
N LYS A 366 -28.78 15.35 -3.01
CA LYS A 366 -29.30 16.03 -4.19
C LYS A 366 -30.37 15.19 -4.91
N GLU A 367 -30.12 13.89 -5.07
CA GLU A 367 -31.08 12.94 -5.64
C GLU A 367 -32.37 12.86 -4.80
N ARG A 368 -32.24 12.70 -3.48
CA ARG A 368 -33.39 12.66 -2.56
C ARG A 368 -34.22 13.95 -2.60
N ILE A 369 -33.57 15.10 -2.63
CA ILE A 369 -34.27 16.40 -2.74
C ILE A 369 -35.02 16.48 -4.07
N GLY A 370 -34.40 16.05 -5.18
CA GLY A 370 -35.04 16.00 -6.49
C GLY A 370 -36.31 15.16 -6.48
N LEU A 371 -36.24 13.94 -5.94
CA LEU A 371 -37.40 13.05 -5.83
C LEU A 371 -38.53 13.66 -4.98
N TYR A 372 -38.20 14.29 -3.85
CA TYR A 372 -39.23 14.97 -3.05
C TYR A 372 -39.82 16.18 -3.77
N CYS A 373 -39.02 16.94 -4.53
CA CYS A 373 -39.53 18.03 -5.35
C CYS A 373 -40.51 17.53 -6.41
N GLU A 374 -40.21 16.42 -7.09
CA GLU A 374 -41.10 15.78 -8.06
C GLU A 374 -42.42 15.35 -7.43
N ASP A 375 -42.37 14.71 -6.25
CA ASP A 375 -43.55 14.31 -5.49
C ASP A 375 -44.39 15.53 -5.03
N PHE A 376 -43.76 16.68 -4.75
CA PHE A 376 -44.44 17.96 -4.50
C PHE A 376 -44.96 18.65 -5.77
N GLY A 377 -44.68 18.11 -6.96
CA GLY A 377 -45.06 18.70 -8.24
C GLY A 377 -44.23 19.93 -8.63
N LEU A 378 -43.02 20.06 -8.08
CA LEU A 378 -42.10 21.16 -8.36
C LEU A 378 -41.13 20.78 -9.48
N ASN A 379 -41.02 21.64 -10.49
CA ASN A 379 -40.02 21.49 -11.55
C ASN A 379 -38.80 22.37 -11.23
N ILE A 380 -37.90 21.86 -10.39
CA ILE A 380 -36.67 22.57 -9.97
C ILE A 380 -35.48 21.95 -10.70
N ASN A 381 -34.67 22.79 -11.33
CA ASN A 381 -33.36 22.36 -11.79
C ASN A 381 -32.43 22.17 -10.59
N MET A 382 -32.09 20.92 -10.28
CA MET A 382 -31.23 20.60 -9.14
C MET A 382 -29.82 21.21 -9.25
N ASP A 383 -29.37 21.60 -10.44
CA ASP A 383 -28.07 22.27 -10.63
C ASP A 383 -28.04 23.71 -10.12
N ASP A 384 -29.19 24.34 -9.93
CA ASP A 384 -29.28 25.68 -9.34
C ASP A 384 -29.13 25.65 -7.80
N LEU A 385 -29.24 24.45 -7.20
CA LEU A 385 -29.12 24.24 -5.75
C LEU A 385 -27.68 23.91 -5.37
N THR A 386 -27.13 24.61 -4.37
CA THR A 386 -25.78 24.30 -3.87
C THR A 386 -25.84 23.12 -2.89
N VAL A 387 -25.63 21.90 -3.38
CA VAL A 387 -25.51 20.67 -2.57
C VAL A 387 -24.15 20.04 -2.82
N THR A 388 -23.21 20.21 -1.88
CA THR A 388 -21.81 19.84 -2.12
C THR A 388 -21.05 19.53 -0.81
N THR A 389 -19.75 19.23 -0.89
CA THR A 389 -18.86 19.15 0.27
C THR A 389 -18.15 20.49 0.51
N PHE A 390 -17.54 20.68 1.68
CA PHE A 390 -16.69 21.86 1.92
C PHE A 390 -15.57 22.00 0.88
N ASN A 391 -14.88 20.89 0.61
CA ASN A 391 -13.83 20.85 -0.43
C ASN A 391 -14.37 21.23 -1.81
N ALA A 392 -15.47 20.64 -2.26
CA ALA A 392 -16.02 20.94 -3.57
C ALA A 392 -16.67 22.35 -3.64
N PHE A 393 -17.14 22.90 -2.52
CA PHE A 393 -17.54 24.30 -2.42
C PHE A 393 -16.34 25.25 -2.55
N GLY A 394 -15.24 24.95 -1.83
CA GLY A 394 -13.99 25.70 -1.93
C GLY A 394 -13.37 25.60 -3.32
N ASP A 395 -13.38 24.41 -3.92
CA ASP A 395 -12.96 24.18 -5.30
C ASP A 395 -13.74 25.08 -6.28
N LYS A 396 -15.08 25.09 -6.18
CA LYS A 396 -15.92 25.98 -6.99
C LYS A 396 -15.51 27.46 -6.84
N ILE A 397 -15.35 27.95 -5.61
CA ILE A 397 -14.91 29.32 -5.34
C ILE A 397 -13.52 29.59 -5.94
N VAL A 398 -12.57 28.67 -5.77
CA VAL A 398 -11.22 28.81 -6.31
C VAL A 398 -11.26 28.88 -7.84
N HIS A 399 -12.05 28.03 -8.49
CA HIS A 399 -12.24 28.03 -9.95
C HIS A 399 -12.95 29.29 -10.45
N GLU A 400 -13.88 29.87 -9.70
CA GLU A 400 -14.55 31.13 -10.08
C GLU A 400 -13.63 32.36 -9.96
N ASN A 401 -12.64 32.31 -9.06
CA ASN A 401 -11.78 33.46 -8.71
C ASN A 401 -10.28 33.20 -8.94
N PHE A 402 -9.93 32.23 -9.78
CA PHE A 402 -8.54 31.78 -9.91
C PHE A 402 -7.58 32.93 -10.30
N HIS A 403 -8.02 33.86 -11.14
CA HIS A 403 -7.25 35.04 -11.50
C HIS A 403 -6.97 35.97 -10.31
N GLU A 404 -7.96 36.20 -9.43
CA GLU A 404 -7.77 37.00 -8.21
C GLU A 404 -6.83 36.30 -7.22
N LEU A 405 -6.85 34.97 -7.20
CA LEU A 405 -5.97 34.12 -6.43
C LEU A 405 -4.55 34.01 -7.01
N GLY A 406 -4.30 34.58 -8.19
CA GLY A 406 -2.98 34.68 -8.82
C GLY A 406 -2.68 33.59 -9.86
N PHE A 407 -3.63 32.71 -10.17
CA PHE A 407 -3.45 31.66 -11.16
C PHE A 407 -3.65 32.20 -12.59
N GLU A 408 -2.86 31.68 -13.54
CA GLU A 408 -2.98 32.02 -14.96
C GLU A 408 -4.12 31.26 -15.64
N LYS A 409 -4.39 30.04 -15.18
CA LYS A 409 -5.45 29.14 -15.66
C LYS A 409 -6.20 28.56 -14.47
N GLU A 410 -7.37 28.01 -14.73
CA GLU A 410 -8.12 27.25 -13.72
C GLU A 410 -7.21 26.16 -13.10
N PRO A 411 -7.04 26.17 -11.77
CA PRO A 411 -6.14 25.24 -11.12
C PRO A 411 -6.71 23.84 -11.12
N ARG A 412 -5.85 22.82 -11.11
CA ARG A 412 -6.24 21.43 -10.95
C ARG A 412 -5.72 20.87 -9.64
N LEU A 413 -6.52 20.00 -9.03
CA LEU A 413 -6.06 19.23 -7.89
C LEU A 413 -4.88 18.31 -8.29
N ILE A 414 -3.76 18.44 -7.59
CA ILE A 414 -2.58 17.58 -7.74
C ILE A 414 -2.84 16.21 -7.11
N ASP A 415 -2.41 15.16 -7.79
CA ASP A 415 -2.45 13.81 -7.23
C ASP A 415 -1.13 13.40 -6.55
N ASP A 416 -1.17 12.24 -5.90
CA ASP A 416 -0.04 11.75 -5.12
C ASP A 416 1.20 11.41 -5.97
N ILE A 417 0.99 11.08 -7.26
CA ILE A 417 2.04 10.74 -8.23
C ILE A 417 2.80 12.00 -8.62
N GLU A 418 2.07 13.02 -9.07
CA GLU A 418 2.62 14.32 -9.45
C GLU A 418 3.30 14.99 -8.26
N LYS A 419 2.67 14.96 -7.08
CA LYS A 419 3.26 15.46 -5.83
C LYS A 419 4.59 14.79 -5.53
N SER A 420 4.66 13.47 -5.67
CA SER A 420 5.88 12.70 -5.42
C SER A 420 6.97 13.03 -6.44
N LYS A 421 6.60 13.24 -7.70
CA LYS A 421 7.52 13.66 -8.77
C LYS A 421 8.12 15.04 -8.50
N ILE A 422 7.29 16.05 -8.24
CA ILE A 422 7.75 17.43 -7.97
C ILE A 422 8.70 17.44 -6.76
N ILE A 423 8.31 16.78 -5.67
CA ILE A 423 9.18 16.70 -4.47
C ILE A 423 10.48 15.95 -4.81
N ALA A 424 10.43 14.91 -5.64
CA ALA A 424 11.63 14.19 -6.04
C ALA A 424 12.58 15.05 -6.88
N GLU A 425 12.06 15.93 -7.73
CA GLU A 425 12.84 16.93 -8.49
C GLU A 425 13.44 17.99 -7.57
N ILE A 426 12.67 18.52 -6.61
CA ILE A 426 13.19 19.47 -5.60
C ILE A 426 14.33 18.82 -4.80
N LEU A 427 14.17 17.57 -4.34
CA LEU A 427 15.21 16.84 -3.62
C LEU A 427 16.41 16.45 -4.49
N ARG A 428 16.28 16.52 -5.82
CA ARG A 428 17.39 16.30 -6.76
C ARG A 428 18.35 17.49 -6.73
N ASP A 429 17.80 18.69 -6.68
CA ASP A 429 18.55 19.94 -6.72
C ASP A 429 18.91 20.45 -5.32
N ASN A 430 18.13 20.07 -4.30
CA ASN A 430 18.32 20.43 -2.90
C ASN A 430 18.52 19.19 -2.02
N VAL A 431 19.77 18.97 -1.57
CA VAL A 431 20.09 17.85 -0.66
C VAL A 431 19.80 18.26 0.78
N ILE A 432 18.81 17.61 1.39
CA ILE A 432 18.47 17.81 2.82
C ILE A 432 19.37 16.93 3.69
N THR A 433 20.05 17.57 4.64
CA THR A 433 20.99 16.95 5.56
C THR A 433 20.27 15.88 6.41
N GLU A 434 20.94 14.75 6.63
CA GLU A 434 20.48 13.64 7.49
C GLU A 434 19.22 12.89 7.02
N LEU A 435 18.72 13.16 5.82
CA LEU A 435 17.72 12.30 5.17
C LEU A 435 18.37 11.08 4.48
N ASP A 436 17.62 9.97 4.40
CA ASP A 436 18.08 8.73 3.76
C ASP A 436 17.86 8.76 2.25
N TYR A 437 18.78 9.42 1.53
CA TYR A 437 18.83 9.39 0.06
C TYR A 437 19.21 8.02 -0.49
N ARG A 438 19.82 7.13 0.30
CA ARG A 438 20.19 5.79 -0.19
C ARG A 438 18.95 4.96 -0.47
N ASN A 439 17.94 5.11 0.39
CA ASN A 439 16.65 4.43 0.32
C ASN A 439 15.55 5.42 -0.09
N PHE A 440 15.81 6.27 -1.09
CA PHE A 440 14.99 7.43 -1.49
C PHE A 440 13.48 7.20 -1.46
N TYR A 441 12.98 6.13 -2.08
CA TYR A 441 11.54 5.81 -2.19
C TYR A 441 10.96 5.04 -0.98
N MET A 442 11.79 4.51 -0.06
CA MET A 442 11.34 3.55 0.96
C MET A 442 10.49 4.19 2.06
N SER A 443 9.21 3.80 2.15
CA SER A 443 8.23 4.31 3.13
C SER A 443 8.02 3.37 4.33
N MET A 444 9.09 2.79 4.89
CA MET A 444 9.00 1.92 6.08
C MET A 444 9.24 2.70 7.38
N PRO A 445 8.53 2.41 8.49
CA PRO A 445 8.63 3.16 9.76
C PRO A 445 10.06 3.32 10.32
N PHE A 446 10.99 2.45 9.93
CA PHE A 446 12.39 2.44 10.39
C PHE A 446 13.42 2.79 9.31
N VAL A 447 13.01 2.94 8.04
CA VAL A 447 13.94 3.14 6.90
C VAL A 447 13.71 4.49 6.20
N LYS A 448 12.61 5.21 6.50
CA LYS A 448 12.36 6.64 6.26
C LYS A 448 13.19 7.28 5.12
N GLY A 449 12.89 6.88 3.89
CA GLY A 449 13.51 7.44 2.69
C GLY A 449 13.32 8.95 2.59
N ALA A 450 14.22 9.62 1.86
CA ALA A 450 14.18 11.07 1.70
C ALA A 450 12.83 11.58 1.15
N LEU A 451 12.28 10.93 0.12
CA LEU A 451 11.03 11.36 -0.52
C LEU A 451 9.79 11.24 0.41
N PRO A 452 9.48 10.07 1.01
CA PRO A 452 8.38 9.97 1.96
C PRO A 452 8.50 10.92 3.16
N THR A 453 9.73 11.18 3.61
CA THR A 453 10.00 12.08 4.75
C THR A 453 9.72 13.54 4.37
N ALA A 454 10.24 14.01 3.23
CA ALA A 454 9.99 15.37 2.74
C ALA A 454 8.49 15.60 2.46
N LYS A 455 7.83 14.62 1.85
CA LYS A 455 6.38 14.66 1.58
C LYS A 455 5.54 14.85 2.84
N LYS A 456 5.86 14.12 3.91
CA LYS A 456 5.16 14.30 5.19
C LYS A 456 5.50 15.64 5.84
N ALA A 457 6.75 16.10 5.72
CA ALA A 457 7.15 17.41 6.22
C ALA A 457 6.37 18.53 5.53
N PHE A 458 6.24 18.51 4.21
CA PHE A 458 5.53 19.54 3.43
C PHE A 458 4.02 19.57 3.79
N GLU A 459 3.40 18.40 4.01
CA GLU A 459 2.03 18.32 4.51
C GLU A 459 1.86 19.02 5.88
N ILE A 460 2.80 18.81 6.81
CA ILE A 460 2.78 19.44 8.14
C ILE A 460 3.07 20.94 8.04
N ILE A 461 4.05 21.33 7.22
CA ILE A 461 4.42 22.74 7.00
C ILE A 461 3.20 23.53 6.51
N LYS A 462 2.49 23.02 5.49
CA LYS A 462 1.25 23.63 4.98
C LYS A 462 0.17 23.72 6.07
N ARG A 463 -0.13 22.59 6.73
CA ARG A 463 -1.21 22.51 7.74
C ARG A 463 -1.01 23.44 8.92
N GLU A 464 0.23 23.57 9.40
CA GLU A 464 0.56 24.39 10.57
C GLU A 464 1.02 25.81 10.17
N ASN A 465 1.02 26.13 8.87
CA ASN A 465 1.48 27.39 8.30
C ASN A 465 2.91 27.79 8.75
N LEU A 466 3.83 26.84 8.71
CA LEU A 466 5.22 27.06 9.12
C LEU A 466 5.98 27.73 7.96
N SER A 467 6.73 28.78 8.26
CA SER A 467 7.41 29.56 7.20
C SER A 467 8.83 29.98 7.55
N ASN A 468 9.24 29.83 8.82
CA ASN A 468 10.52 30.35 9.28
C ASN A 468 11.38 29.25 9.91
N ALA A 469 12.71 29.45 9.92
CA ALA A 469 13.63 28.53 10.57
C ALA A 469 13.38 28.38 12.09
N SER A 470 12.76 29.38 12.73
CA SER A 470 12.31 29.29 14.13
C SER A 470 11.25 28.20 14.36
N ASP A 471 10.55 27.79 13.30
CA ASP A 471 9.48 26.80 13.37
C ASP A 471 10.03 25.36 13.25
N ALA A 472 11.34 25.18 13.10
CA ALA A 472 11.98 23.88 12.95
C ALA A 472 11.70 22.94 14.13
N ASP A 473 11.65 23.44 15.36
CA ASP A 473 11.32 22.64 16.55
C ASP A 473 9.85 22.18 16.55
N ILE A 474 8.95 23.01 15.99
CA ILE A 474 7.53 22.68 15.83
C ILE A 474 7.40 21.55 14.81
N LEU A 475 8.00 21.71 13.62
CA LEU A 475 7.98 20.69 12.57
C LEU A 475 8.57 19.36 13.07
N LYS A 476 9.71 19.41 13.75
CA LYS A 476 10.34 18.23 14.35
C LYS A 476 9.41 17.50 15.32
N THR A 477 8.77 18.23 16.23
CA THR A 477 7.85 17.66 17.23
C THR A 477 6.64 17.01 16.57
N LYS A 478 6.05 17.67 15.57
CA LYS A 478 4.91 17.15 14.80
C LYS A 478 5.30 15.93 13.97
N MET A 479 6.46 15.95 13.31
CA MET A 479 7.01 14.80 12.59
C MET A 479 7.19 13.59 13.50
N GLN A 480 7.71 13.79 14.72
CA GLN A 480 7.86 12.72 15.72
C GLN A 480 6.52 12.10 16.11
N SER A 481 5.47 12.91 16.31
CA SER A 481 4.12 12.41 16.59
C SER A 481 3.56 11.53 15.46
N GLU A 482 3.95 11.84 14.22
CA GLU A 482 3.60 11.12 12.99
C GLU A 482 4.58 9.97 12.68
N LYS A 483 5.45 9.63 13.63
CA LYS A 483 6.46 8.56 13.55
C LYS A 483 7.57 8.82 12.51
N TYR A 484 7.79 10.06 12.11
CA TYR A 484 8.97 10.50 11.35
C TYR A 484 10.02 11.09 12.29
N ASP A 485 11.29 10.75 12.08
CA ASP A 485 12.37 11.21 12.94
C ASP A 485 13.30 12.03 12.05
N ILE A 486 13.37 13.31 12.36
CA ILE A 486 14.18 14.28 11.64
C ILE A 486 14.90 15.14 12.67
N THR A 487 16.07 15.65 12.29
CA THR A 487 16.80 16.58 13.14
C THR A 487 16.26 18.00 12.95
N ALA A 488 16.65 18.90 13.86
CA ALA A 488 16.28 20.30 13.73
C ALA A 488 16.89 20.95 12.47
N ILE A 489 18.07 20.48 12.04
CA ILE A 489 18.74 20.92 10.82
C ILE A 489 17.90 20.52 9.60
N ALA A 490 17.54 19.24 9.49
CA ALA A 490 16.69 18.75 8.42
C ALA A 490 15.32 19.47 8.40
N ALA A 491 14.73 19.72 9.57
CA ALA A 491 13.48 20.46 9.68
C ALA A 491 13.60 21.90 9.14
N ALA A 492 14.66 22.63 9.48
CA ALA A 492 14.90 23.99 8.98
C ALA A 492 15.12 24.03 7.46
N GLU A 493 15.90 23.08 6.93
CA GLU A 493 16.13 22.95 5.48
C GLU A 493 14.84 22.59 4.74
N LEU A 494 14.01 21.70 5.27
CA LEU A 494 12.70 21.35 4.71
C LEU A 494 11.75 22.54 4.66
N ILE A 495 11.73 23.38 5.70
CA ILE A 495 10.95 24.64 5.71
C ILE A 495 11.48 25.59 4.63
N ALA A 496 12.79 25.71 4.49
CA ALA A 496 13.40 26.61 3.50
C ALA A 496 13.05 26.22 2.05
N VAL A 497 13.08 24.91 1.72
CA VAL A 497 12.77 24.43 0.36
C VAL A 497 11.27 24.30 0.09
N TYR A 498 10.41 24.35 1.11
CA TYR A 498 8.96 24.26 0.94
C TYR A 498 8.41 25.40 0.05
N GLY A 499 9.01 26.59 0.10
CA GLY A 499 8.64 27.69 -0.78
C GLY A 499 8.80 27.36 -2.26
N GLU A 500 9.83 26.60 -2.64
CA GLU A 500 10.02 26.14 -4.03
C GLU A 500 8.92 25.15 -4.46
N TYR A 501 8.45 24.32 -3.53
CA TYR A 501 7.34 23.41 -3.77
C TYR A 501 6.04 24.16 -4.01
N ASP A 502 5.70 25.11 -3.13
CA ASP A 502 4.48 25.90 -3.24
C ASP A 502 4.48 26.77 -4.51
N ASP A 503 5.63 27.38 -4.84
CA ASP A 503 5.85 28.10 -6.10
C ASP A 503 5.64 27.21 -7.33
N CYS A 504 6.13 25.97 -7.30
CA CYS A 504 5.96 25.01 -8.38
C CYS A 504 4.48 24.66 -8.58
N LEU A 505 3.74 24.43 -7.49
CA LEU A 505 2.30 24.19 -7.56
C LEU A 505 1.59 25.38 -8.22
N HIS A 506 1.87 26.60 -7.76
CA HIS A 506 1.23 27.80 -8.28
C HIS A 506 1.54 28.04 -9.76
N LYS A 507 2.80 27.95 -10.18
CA LYS A 507 3.22 28.09 -11.59
C LYS A 507 2.62 27.04 -12.52
N SER A 508 2.40 25.84 -12.00
CA SER A 508 1.76 24.74 -12.74
C SER A 508 0.23 24.79 -12.70
N ASN A 509 -0.37 25.80 -12.05
CA ASN A 509 -1.81 25.88 -11.77
C ASN A 509 -2.31 24.60 -11.08
N LEU A 510 -1.58 24.17 -10.05
CA LEU A 510 -1.89 23.02 -9.22
C LEU A 510 -2.22 23.47 -7.81
N ILE A 511 -3.17 22.76 -7.19
CA ILE A 511 -3.56 22.95 -5.80
C ILE A 511 -3.68 21.60 -5.10
N GLU A 512 -3.49 21.58 -3.78
CA GLU A 512 -3.74 20.42 -2.94
C GLU A 512 -5.15 20.48 -2.33
N TYR A 513 -5.64 19.34 -1.81
CA TYR A 513 -6.93 19.29 -1.12
C TYR A 513 -7.04 20.30 0.04
N ALA A 514 -5.93 20.56 0.75
CA ALA A 514 -5.89 21.54 1.83
C ALA A 514 -6.04 22.98 1.30
N ASP A 515 -5.60 23.25 0.07
CA ASP A 515 -5.63 24.60 -0.52
C ASP A 515 -7.05 25.03 -0.88
N GLN A 516 -7.95 24.09 -1.18
CA GLN A 516 -9.36 24.39 -1.50
C GLN A 516 -10.07 25.18 -0.39
N GLU A 517 -9.70 24.93 0.88
CA GLU A 517 -10.23 25.68 2.03
C GLU A 517 -9.35 26.89 2.36
N LEU A 518 -8.01 26.76 2.32
CA LEU A 518 -7.08 27.85 2.66
C LEU A 518 -7.17 29.03 1.69
N LEU A 519 -7.34 28.77 0.39
CA LEU A 519 -7.43 29.81 -0.65
C LEU A 519 -8.69 30.66 -0.50
N ILE A 520 -9.77 30.15 0.10
CA ILE A 520 -10.94 30.98 0.43
C ILE A 520 -10.52 32.11 1.39
N PHE A 521 -9.68 31.84 2.37
CA PHE A 521 -9.19 32.89 3.29
C PHE A 521 -8.25 33.87 2.60
N GLU A 522 -7.44 33.43 1.65
CA GLU A 522 -6.64 34.32 0.81
C GLU A 522 -7.52 35.21 -0.08
N LEU A 523 -8.63 34.68 -0.60
CA LEU A 523 -9.64 35.45 -1.32
C LEU A 523 -10.28 36.50 -0.40
N LEU A 524 -10.74 36.09 0.79
CA LEU A 524 -11.38 37.01 1.76
C LEU A 524 -10.44 38.12 2.25
N LYS A 525 -9.12 37.87 2.33
CA LYS A 525 -8.14 38.92 2.62
C LYS A 525 -8.09 39.99 1.51
N LYS A 526 -8.28 39.59 0.25
CA LYS A 526 -8.29 40.49 -0.91
C LYS A 526 -9.65 41.17 -1.10
N ASN A 527 -10.73 40.40 -0.91
CA ASN A 527 -12.11 40.85 -0.99
C ASN A 527 -12.91 40.39 0.25
N PRO A 528 -12.91 41.19 1.35
CA PRO A 528 -13.65 40.85 2.57
C PRO A 528 -15.17 40.73 2.39
N PHE A 529 -15.71 41.27 1.30
CA PHE A 529 -17.15 41.30 0.99
C PHE A 529 -17.57 40.24 -0.02
N TYR A 530 -16.67 39.30 -0.38
CA TYR A 530 -16.93 38.29 -1.42
C TYR A 530 -18.24 37.50 -1.21
N PHE A 531 -18.58 37.16 0.04
CA PHE A 531 -19.81 36.41 0.33
C PHE A 531 -21.09 37.25 0.34
N GLU A 532 -21.03 38.58 0.21
CA GLU A 532 -22.23 39.42 0.07
C GLU A 532 -22.98 39.06 -1.22
N ASP A 533 -22.26 38.75 -2.30
CA ASP A 533 -22.83 38.42 -3.61
C ASP A 533 -23.51 37.05 -3.67
N TYR A 534 -23.07 36.09 -2.83
CA TYR A 534 -23.70 34.77 -2.73
C TYR A 534 -25.12 34.87 -2.17
N GLY A 535 -25.31 35.70 -1.13
CA GLY A 535 -26.61 36.03 -0.56
C GLY A 535 -27.46 34.82 -0.17
N PHE A 536 -26.88 33.78 0.44
CA PHE A 536 -27.64 32.61 0.89
C PHE A 536 -28.63 33.00 1.99
N GLU A 537 -29.90 32.62 1.82
CA GLU A 537 -30.95 32.80 2.84
C GLU A 537 -30.96 31.66 3.86
N HIS A 538 -30.71 30.43 3.39
CA HIS A 538 -30.77 29.23 4.20
C HIS A 538 -29.51 28.39 4.03
N ILE A 539 -28.79 28.17 5.13
CA ILE A 539 -27.57 27.37 5.16
C ILE A 539 -27.84 26.11 5.99
N ILE A 540 -27.46 24.95 5.46
CA ILE A 540 -27.65 23.64 6.08
C ILE A 540 -26.32 22.91 6.05
N VAL A 541 -25.90 22.36 7.19
CA VAL A 541 -24.68 21.53 7.24
C VAL A 541 -25.03 20.20 7.87
N ASP A 542 -24.86 19.13 7.10
CA ASP A 542 -25.02 17.75 7.57
C ASP A 542 -23.68 17.19 8.08
N GLU A 543 -23.73 16.20 8.96
CA GLU A 543 -22.57 15.58 9.62
C GLU A 543 -21.63 16.60 10.32
N PHE A 544 -22.19 17.64 10.94
CA PHE A 544 -21.45 18.77 11.54
C PHE A 544 -20.45 18.37 12.64
N GLN A 545 -20.58 17.18 13.24
CA GLN A 545 -19.58 16.67 14.19
C GLN A 545 -18.21 16.39 13.55
N ASP A 546 -18.13 16.32 12.21
CA ASP A 546 -16.90 16.08 11.47
C ASP A 546 -16.28 17.39 10.93
N THR A 547 -16.81 18.55 11.32
CA THR A 547 -16.33 19.87 10.90
C THR A 547 -15.00 20.25 11.57
N SER A 548 -14.12 20.91 10.81
CA SER A 548 -12.84 21.46 11.27
C SER A 548 -12.97 22.93 11.71
N GLN A 549 -11.94 23.46 12.38
CA GLN A 549 -11.89 24.89 12.73
C GLN A 549 -11.94 25.78 11.47
N LEU A 550 -11.26 25.38 10.41
CA LEU A 550 -11.19 26.14 9.16
C LEU A 550 -12.58 26.24 8.49
N GLN A 551 -13.26 25.10 8.37
CA GLN A 551 -14.63 25.02 7.84
C GLN A 551 -15.63 25.83 8.68
N PHE A 552 -15.49 25.82 10.00
CA PHE A 552 -16.34 26.61 10.89
C PHE A 552 -16.16 28.12 10.69
N GLU A 553 -14.93 28.59 10.47
CA GLU A 553 -14.67 30.00 10.16
C GLU A 553 -15.19 30.40 8.76
N ILE A 554 -15.10 29.51 7.76
CA ILE A 554 -15.73 29.74 6.43
C ILE A 554 -17.24 29.97 6.62
N LEU A 555 -17.92 29.09 7.37
CA LEU A 555 -19.37 29.21 7.64
C LEU A 555 -19.73 30.54 8.31
N LYS A 556 -18.94 30.98 9.30
CA LYS A 556 -19.15 32.27 9.96
C LYS A 556 -19.05 33.44 8.99
N ASN A 557 -18.08 33.43 8.10
CA ASN A 557 -17.94 34.48 7.08
C ASN A 557 -19.18 34.49 6.15
N ILE A 558 -19.63 33.33 5.68
CA ILE A 558 -20.84 33.24 4.83
C ILE A 558 -22.08 33.78 5.57
N ILE A 559 -22.27 33.39 6.83
CA ILE A 559 -23.41 33.83 7.65
C ILE A 559 -23.36 35.35 7.86
N ASN A 560 -22.20 35.89 8.24
CA ASN A 560 -22.05 37.30 8.60
C ASN A 560 -22.12 38.25 7.38
N SER A 561 -21.84 37.74 6.18
CA SER A 561 -21.89 38.54 4.94
C SER A 561 -23.25 38.52 4.25
N SER A 562 -24.19 37.62 4.62
CA SER A 562 -25.48 37.53 3.93
C SER A 562 -26.52 38.51 4.52
N LEU A 563 -26.85 39.56 3.76
CA LEU A 563 -27.91 40.53 4.10
C LEU A 563 -29.32 39.90 4.09
N GLU A 564 -29.50 38.79 3.38
CA GLU A 564 -30.77 38.09 3.23
C GLU A 564 -30.87 36.84 4.13
N PHE A 565 -29.90 36.64 5.03
CA PHE A 565 -29.84 35.48 5.90
C PHE A 565 -31.12 35.29 6.72
N LYS A 566 -31.69 34.09 6.66
CA LYS A 566 -32.87 33.68 7.42
C LYS A 566 -32.54 32.60 8.43
N SER A 567 -31.85 31.52 8.02
CA SER A 567 -31.59 30.40 8.93
C SER A 567 -30.27 29.67 8.70
N PHE A 568 -29.68 29.19 9.79
CA PHE A 568 -28.58 28.22 9.76
C PHE A 568 -28.96 26.98 10.58
N LEU A 569 -29.00 25.81 9.92
CA LEU A 569 -29.32 24.53 10.53
C LEU A 569 -28.10 23.60 10.44
N VAL A 570 -27.56 23.21 11.59
CA VAL A 570 -26.54 22.15 11.66
C VAL A 570 -27.17 20.84 12.11
N VAL A 571 -26.80 19.74 11.47
CA VAL A 571 -27.27 18.40 11.79
C VAL A 571 -26.06 17.51 12.06
N GLY A 572 -26.11 16.74 13.13
CA GLY A 572 -25.03 15.80 13.41
C GLY A 572 -25.23 14.94 14.64
N ASP A 573 -24.24 14.08 14.86
CA ASP A 573 -24.17 13.16 15.98
C ASP A 573 -22.76 13.11 16.54
N ASP A 574 -22.51 13.76 17.68
CA ASP A 574 -21.23 13.72 18.39
C ASP A 574 -20.73 12.28 18.64
N SER A 575 -21.66 11.33 18.80
CA SER A 575 -21.34 9.91 19.00
C SER A 575 -20.82 9.21 17.73
N GLN A 576 -20.90 9.87 16.57
CA GLN A 576 -20.41 9.38 15.27
C GLN A 576 -19.21 10.19 14.73
N SER A 577 -18.59 11.04 15.55
CA SER A 577 -17.34 11.74 15.21
C SER A 577 -16.15 10.78 15.31
N ILE A 578 -15.70 10.26 14.17
CA ILE A 578 -14.67 9.20 14.06
C ILE A 578 -13.56 9.54 13.07
N PHE A 579 -13.47 10.80 12.64
CA PHE A 579 -12.46 11.30 11.70
C PHE A 579 -11.46 12.25 12.38
N GLY A 580 -11.18 12.07 13.68
CA GLY A 580 -10.27 12.92 14.45
C GLY A 580 -8.88 13.01 13.82
N PHE A 581 -8.42 11.91 13.21
CA PHE A 581 -7.18 11.87 12.43
C PHE A 581 -7.15 12.78 11.19
N ARG A 582 -8.31 13.28 10.73
CA ARG A 582 -8.45 14.29 9.66
C ARG A 582 -8.62 15.71 10.20
N GLY A 583 -8.54 15.91 11.52
CA GLY A 583 -8.67 17.22 12.16
C GLY A 583 -10.10 17.60 12.55
N SER A 584 -11.08 16.70 12.45
CA SER A 584 -12.44 16.95 12.95
C SER A 584 -12.49 16.90 14.48
N ASP A 585 -13.37 17.70 15.09
CA ASP A 585 -13.50 17.76 16.54
C ASP A 585 -14.98 17.78 16.98
N PRO A 586 -15.45 16.77 17.75
CA PRO A 586 -16.83 16.72 18.21
C PRO A 586 -17.22 17.92 19.09
N ARG A 587 -16.25 18.67 19.65
CA ARG A 587 -16.50 19.90 20.39
C ARG A 587 -17.19 20.97 19.55
N PHE A 588 -17.08 20.96 18.22
CA PHE A 588 -17.82 21.90 17.36
C PHE A 588 -19.32 21.74 17.47
N ILE A 589 -19.82 20.50 17.45
CA ILE A 589 -21.25 20.25 17.63
C ILE A 589 -21.67 20.33 19.10
N ILE A 590 -20.83 19.88 20.05
CA ILE A 590 -21.14 19.90 21.49
C ILE A 590 -21.21 21.35 22.02
N GLU A 591 -20.22 22.18 21.70
CA GLU A 591 -20.13 23.58 22.15
C GLU A 591 -20.65 24.57 21.09
N PHE A 592 -21.52 24.13 20.19
CA PHE A 592 -21.95 24.90 19.01
C PHE A 592 -22.47 26.31 19.36
N GLU A 593 -23.42 26.43 20.27
CA GLU A 593 -23.99 27.71 20.72
C GLU A 593 -22.90 28.67 21.22
N LYS A 594 -22.03 28.19 22.11
CA LYS A 594 -20.90 28.97 22.65
C LYS A 594 -19.90 29.39 21.57
N LYS A 595 -19.60 28.49 20.61
CA LYS A 595 -18.65 28.77 19.53
C LYS A 595 -19.23 29.72 18.49
N LEU A 596 -20.53 29.65 18.24
CA LEU A 596 -21.25 30.54 17.34
C LEU A 596 -21.40 31.93 17.94
N GLY A 597 -21.70 32.02 19.24
CA GLY A 597 -21.93 33.28 19.95
C GLY A 597 -23.35 33.83 19.80
N GLU A 598 -24.30 32.99 19.35
CA GLU A 598 -25.69 33.33 19.07
C GLU A 598 -26.62 32.33 19.79
N ASP A 599 -27.87 32.72 20.02
CA ASP A 599 -28.89 31.83 20.60
C ASP A 599 -29.24 30.71 19.61
N VAL A 600 -29.13 29.46 20.05
CA VAL A 600 -29.37 28.27 19.21
C VAL A 600 -30.59 27.49 19.71
N GLN A 601 -31.49 27.15 18.79
CA GLN A 601 -32.58 26.21 19.04
C GLN A 601 -32.11 24.75 18.87
N ASP A 602 -32.22 23.95 19.93
CA ASP A 602 -31.90 22.52 19.89
C ASP A 602 -33.11 21.65 19.52
N PHE A 603 -32.90 20.73 18.58
CA PHE A 603 -33.83 19.65 18.24
C PHE A 603 -33.19 18.29 18.52
N TYR A 604 -33.96 17.33 19.02
CA TYR A 604 -33.48 15.99 19.37
C TYR A 604 -34.20 14.93 18.54
N LEU A 605 -33.48 14.25 17.65
CA LEU A 605 -33.99 13.11 16.89
C LEU A 605 -33.42 11.83 17.52
N LEU A 606 -34.12 11.28 18.52
CA LEU A 606 -33.63 10.15 19.32
C LEU A 606 -34.18 8.80 18.86
N GLU A 607 -35.33 8.79 18.19
CA GLU A 607 -35.98 7.57 17.70
C GLU A 607 -35.13 6.88 16.63
N ASN A 608 -34.71 5.65 16.90
CA ASN A 608 -33.99 4.80 15.96
C ASN A 608 -34.98 3.87 15.26
N HIS A 609 -35.05 3.98 13.93
CA HIS A 609 -35.90 3.13 13.09
C HIS A 609 -35.13 2.03 12.36
N ARG A 610 -33.82 1.95 12.57
CA ARG A 610 -32.91 1.03 11.88
C ARG A 610 -32.79 -0.32 12.57
N SER A 611 -32.40 -0.28 13.84
CA SER A 611 -31.88 -1.42 14.59
C SER A 611 -32.89 -1.89 15.65
N THR A 612 -32.84 -3.17 15.99
CA THR A 612 -33.63 -3.76 17.08
C THR A 612 -33.26 -3.19 18.45
N GLU A 613 -34.18 -3.26 19.41
CA GLU A 613 -33.99 -2.67 20.74
C GLU A 613 -32.77 -3.24 21.48
N ASN A 614 -32.47 -4.54 21.37
CA ASN A 614 -31.27 -5.11 22.01
C ASN A 614 -29.96 -4.50 21.50
N ILE A 615 -29.85 -4.24 20.19
CA ILE A 615 -28.69 -3.60 19.57
C ILE A 615 -28.56 -2.16 20.06
N ILE A 616 -29.67 -1.43 20.11
CA ILE A 616 -29.68 -0.04 20.58
C ILE A 616 -29.33 0.08 22.06
N ASN A 617 -29.87 -0.79 22.90
CA ASN A 617 -29.53 -0.83 24.32
C ASN A 617 -28.04 -1.14 24.53
N PHE A 618 -27.47 -2.06 23.76
CA PHE A 618 -26.03 -2.33 23.76
C PHE A 618 -25.22 -1.08 23.35
N ALA A 619 -25.58 -0.46 22.23
CA ALA A 619 -24.88 0.71 21.69
C ALA A 619 -24.92 1.91 22.66
N ASN A 620 -26.08 2.20 23.26
CA ASN A 620 -26.22 3.25 24.28
C ASN A 620 -25.31 3.02 25.49
N LYS A 621 -25.20 1.77 25.97
CA LYS A 621 -24.30 1.44 27.09
C LYS A 621 -22.84 1.69 26.73
N ILE A 622 -22.38 1.30 25.53
CA ILE A 622 -21.02 1.57 25.07
C ILE A 622 -20.77 3.08 24.98
N ASN A 623 -21.70 3.82 24.37
CA ASN A 623 -21.57 5.26 24.19
C ASN A 623 -21.59 6.04 25.53
N SER A 624 -22.35 5.55 26.52
CA SER A 624 -22.45 6.17 27.84
C SER A 624 -21.13 6.22 28.63
N LEU A 625 -20.12 5.45 28.21
CA LEU A 625 -18.79 5.45 28.81
C LEU A 625 -17.95 6.68 28.40
N ASN A 626 -18.36 7.44 27.39
CA ASN A 626 -17.71 8.68 26.96
C ASN A 626 -18.12 9.85 27.85
N GLN A 627 -17.16 10.72 28.18
CA GLN A 627 -17.39 11.93 28.99
C GLN A 627 -17.74 13.13 28.11
N ASN A 628 -17.02 13.33 27.00
CA ASN A 628 -17.25 14.45 26.10
C ASN A 628 -18.36 14.12 25.09
N ARG A 629 -19.62 14.07 25.56
CA ARG A 629 -20.79 13.80 24.73
C ARG A 629 -21.98 14.69 25.07
N VAL A 630 -22.87 14.89 24.11
CA VAL A 630 -24.24 15.37 24.41
C VAL A 630 -24.98 14.22 25.09
N VAL A 631 -25.58 14.48 26.26
CA VAL A 631 -26.35 13.46 26.98
C VAL A 631 -27.64 13.18 26.22
N LYS A 632 -27.58 12.17 25.37
CA LYS A 632 -28.69 11.68 24.56
C LYS A 632 -28.54 10.18 24.38
N ASP A 633 -29.64 9.45 24.56
CA ASP A 633 -29.70 8.01 24.33
C ASP A 633 -30.68 7.74 23.19
N LEU A 634 -30.36 6.77 22.34
CA LEU A 634 -31.22 6.35 21.25
C LEU A 634 -32.45 5.62 21.80
N ILE A 635 -33.63 5.94 21.27
CA ILE A 635 -34.90 5.31 21.63
C ILE A 635 -35.23 4.30 20.53
N PRO A 636 -35.22 2.98 20.80
CA PRO A 636 -35.55 2.01 19.78
C PRO A 636 -37.04 2.05 19.44
N THR A 637 -37.37 1.99 18.15
CA THR A 637 -38.77 1.91 17.67
C THR A 637 -39.12 0.54 17.07
N ARG A 638 -38.10 -0.28 16.82
CA ARG A 638 -38.26 -1.67 16.41
C ARG A 638 -38.43 -2.58 17.62
N GLU A 639 -38.96 -3.77 17.38
CA GLU A 639 -39.07 -4.81 18.39
C GLU A 639 -37.71 -5.22 18.98
N LYS A 640 -37.76 -5.99 20.07
CA LYS A 640 -36.59 -6.40 20.86
C LYS A 640 -35.46 -7.02 20.03
N GLY A 641 -35.84 -7.85 19.06
CA GLY A 641 -34.91 -8.62 18.23
C GLY A 641 -34.08 -9.63 19.03
N GLU A 642 -33.10 -10.22 18.37
CA GLU A 642 -32.16 -11.17 18.97
C GLU A 642 -31.19 -10.48 19.95
N PRO A 643 -30.71 -11.17 21.00
CA PRO A 643 -29.66 -10.63 21.87
C PRO A 643 -28.34 -10.39 21.12
N VAL A 644 -27.62 -9.34 21.50
CA VAL A 644 -26.25 -9.11 21.00
C VAL A 644 -25.34 -10.22 21.52
N VAL A 645 -24.65 -10.91 20.61
CA VAL A 645 -23.72 -11.99 20.93
C VAL A 645 -22.31 -11.42 21.09
N VAL A 646 -21.65 -11.68 22.22
CA VAL A 646 -20.28 -11.24 22.50
C VAL A 646 -19.41 -12.45 22.78
N GLU A 647 -18.43 -12.71 21.92
CA GLU A 647 -17.55 -13.88 22.01
C GLU A 647 -16.07 -13.50 22.13
N ALA A 648 -15.37 -14.25 22.99
CA ALA A 648 -13.99 -13.98 23.39
C ALA A 648 -13.07 -15.17 23.11
N PHE A 649 -11.97 -14.93 22.38
CA PHE A 649 -11.05 -15.99 21.95
C PHE A 649 -9.64 -15.81 22.50
N GLU A 650 -8.97 -16.91 22.88
CA GLU A 650 -7.54 -16.86 23.25
C GLU A 650 -6.61 -16.88 22.05
N LYS A 651 -7.05 -17.52 20.96
CA LYS A 651 -6.27 -17.74 19.73
C LYS A 651 -7.00 -17.12 18.56
N LYS A 652 -6.23 -16.56 17.62
CA LYS A 652 -6.75 -15.92 16.40
C LYS A 652 -7.44 -16.92 15.47
N ASP A 653 -6.85 -18.09 15.27
CA ASP A 653 -7.45 -19.08 14.37
C ASP A 653 -8.85 -19.52 14.84
N ALA A 654 -9.03 -19.67 16.17
CA ALA A 654 -10.33 -20.02 16.74
C ALA A 654 -11.38 -18.88 16.60
N GLU A 655 -10.93 -17.62 16.64
CA GLU A 655 -11.76 -16.45 16.37
C GLU A 655 -12.24 -16.45 14.91
N GLU A 656 -11.32 -16.70 13.97
CA GLU A 656 -11.61 -16.76 12.54
C GLU A 656 -12.53 -17.95 12.20
N ASP A 657 -12.27 -19.14 12.78
CA ASP A 657 -13.12 -20.32 12.64
C ASP A 657 -14.55 -20.06 13.12
N TYR A 658 -14.70 -19.35 14.25
CA TYR A 658 -16.02 -18.97 14.75
C TYR A 658 -16.75 -18.02 13.80
N ILE A 659 -16.08 -16.97 13.32
CA ILE A 659 -16.67 -16.03 12.36
C ILE A 659 -17.17 -16.76 11.10
N ILE A 660 -16.35 -17.65 10.54
CA ILE A 660 -16.74 -18.48 9.39
C ILE A 660 -17.96 -19.36 9.72
N SER A 661 -18.02 -19.93 10.92
CA SER A 661 -19.17 -20.75 11.34
C SER A 661 -20.47 -19.93 11.43
N VAL A 662 -20.41 -18.68 11.91
CA VAL A 662 -21.57 -17.78 11.93
C VAL A 662 -22.02 -17.46 10.51
N ILE A 663 -21.09 -17.13 9.61
CA ILE A 663 -21.41 -16.84 8.20
C ILE A 663 -22.07 -18.04 7.54
N LYS A 664 -21.49 -19.25 7.67
CA LYS A 664 -22.06 -20.48 7.11
C LYS A 664 -23.47 -20.75 7.64
N LYS A 665 -23.69 -20.58 8.94
CA LYS A 665 -25.02 -20.72 9.55
C LYS A 665 -26.03 -19.75 8.93
N LYS A 666 -25.65 -18.49 8.71
CA LYS A 666 -26.54 -17.49 8.09
C LYS A 666 -26.86 -17.80 6.63
N ILE A 667 -25.89 -18.36 5.90
CA ILE A 667 -26.10 -18.87 4.54
C ILE A 667 -27.06 -20.06 4.55
N GLU A 668 -26.92 -20.99 5.50
CA GLU A 668 -27.84 -22.12 5.68
C GLU A 668 -29.27 -21.68 6.01
N GLU A 669 -29.42 -20.57 6.76
CA GLU A 669 -30.68 -19.88 7.05
C GLU A 669 -31.25 -19.12 5.84
N LYS A 670 -30.59 -19.19 4.67
CA LYS A 670 -30.95 -18.57 3.38
C LYS A 670 -30.90 -17.05 3.37
N HIS A 671 -30.08 -16.44 4.21
CA HIS A 671 -29.78 -15.02 4.06
C HIS A 671 -28.96 -14.79 2.77
N PRO A 672 -29.30 -13.79 1.94
CA PRO A 672 -28.44 -13.30 0.88
C PRO A 672 -27.05 -12.95 1.41
N LEU A 673 -26.01 -13.11 0.58
CA LEU A 673 -24.63 -12.85 1.02
C LEU A 673 -24.43 -11.36 1.32
N GLU A 674 -25.05 -10.49 0.52
CA GLU A 674 -25.02 -9.04 0.63
C GLU A 674 -25.69 -8.51 1.91
N ASP A 675 -26.50 -9.32 2.60
CA ASP A 675 -27.13 -8.97 3.88
C ASP A 675 -26.17 -9.16 5.08
N ILE A 676 -25.02 -9.81 4.86
CA ILE A 676 -24.05 -10.14 5.89
C ILE A 676 -22.82 -9.25 5.70
N ALA A 677 -22.50 -8.45 6.73
CA ALA A 677 -21.30 -7.63 6.77
C ALA A 677 -20.32 -8.07 7.87
N TYR A 678 -19.05 -8.24 7.49
CA TYR A 678 -17.93 -8.37 8.40
C TYR A 678 -17.18 -7.03 8.50
N ILE A 679 -17.16 -6.47 9.71
CA ILE A 679 -16.57 -5.18 10.03
C ILE A 679 -15.33 -5.39 10.89
N ALA A 680 -14.20 -4.81 10.48
CA ALA A 680 -12.95 -4.84 11.26
C ALA A 680 -12.29 -3.46 11.33
N SER A 681 -11.28 -3.29 12.19
CA SER A 681 -10.61 -1.98 12.32
C SER A 681 -9.58 -1.69 11.22
N THR A 682 -8.96 -2.73 10.65
CA THR A 682 -7.85 -2.59 9.70
C THR A 682 -8.08 -3.40 8.43
N ARG A 683 -7.57 -2.89 7.31
CA ARG A 683 -7.64 -3.57 6.02
C ARG A 683 -6.91 -4.92 6.00
N SER A 684 -5.84 -5.08 6.79
CA SER A 684 -5.16 -6.38 6.92
C SER A 684 -6.05 -7.46 7.52
N GLN A 685 -6.97 -7.11 8.43
CA GLN A 685 -7.98 -8.05 8.95
C GLN A 685 -8.96 -8.45 7.84
N LEU A 686 -9.46 -7.48 7.08
CA LEU A 686 -10.36 -7.75 5.95
C LEU A 686 -9.73 -8.68 4.91
N LEU A 687 -8.49 -8.41 4.48
CA LEU A 687 -7.81 -9.25 3.50
C LEU A 687 -7.63 -10.69 4.00
N LYS A 688 -7.29 -10.87 5.28
CA LYS A 688 -7.18 -12.22 5.88
C LYS A 688 -8.51 -12.94 5.93
N MET A 689 -9.59 -12.26 6.34
CA MET A 689 -10.92 -12.83 6.31
C MET A 689 -11.39 -13.15 4.89
N GLY A 690 -11.07 -12.29 3.92
CA GLY A 690 -11.31 -12.54 2.50
C GLY A 690 -10.61 -13.82 2.02
N THR A 691 -9.32 -14.01 2.36
CA THR A 691 -8.61 -15.27 2.08
C THR A 691 -9.33 -16.47 2.69
N ARG A 692 -9.75 -16.40 3.96
CA ARG A 692 -10.49 -17.47 4.64
C ARG A 692 -11.84 -17.77 3.97
N LEU A 693 -12.57 -16.76 3.54
CA LEU A 693 -13.84 -16.93 2.81
C LEU A 693 -13.60 -17.58 1.44
N THR A 694 -12.56 -17.18 0.71
CA THR A 694 -12.17 -17.80 -0.55
C THR A 694 -11.78 -19.28 -0.38
N GLU A 695 -11.03 -19.62 0.67
CA GLU A 695 -10.68 -21.01 1.02
C GLU A 695 -11.92 -21.89 1.26
N GLU A 696 -13.01 -21.29 1.76
CA GLU A 696 -14.29 -21.94 2.02
C GLU A 696 -15.26 -21.89 0.82
N GLY A 697 -14.84 -21.31 -0.31
CA GLY A 697 -15.67 -21.14 -1.50
C GLY A 697 -16.81 -20.12 -1.33
N ILE A 698 -16.71 -19.21 -0.36
CA ILE A 698 -17.71 -18.18 -0.08
C ILE A 698 -17.32 -16.90 -0.81
N GLN A 699 -18.24 -16.39 -1.65
CA GLN A 699 -18.05 -15.15 -2.37
C GLN A 699 -18.10 -13.93 -1.42
N TRP A 700 -17.21 -12.97 -1.63
CA TRP A 700 -17.11 -11.78 -0.81
C TRP A 700 -16.70 -10.55 -1.63
N ILE A 701 -17.02 -9.37 -1.12
CA ILE A 701 -16.58 -8.08 -1.65
C ILE A 701 -16.04 -7.19 -0.54
N MET A 702 -14.97 -6.44 -0.81
CA MET A 702 -14.47 -5.40 0.07
C MET A 702 -14.94 -4.02 -0.43
N LEU A 703 -15.60 -3.24 0.44
CA LEU A 703 -16.07 -1.88 0.12
C LEU A 703 -15.00 -0.79 0.33
N ASN A 704 -13.89 -1.14 0.97
CA ASN A 704 -12.73 -0.25 1.08
C ASN A 704 -12.07 -0.06 -0.30
N PRO A 705 -11.44 1.10 -0.54
CA PRO A 705 -10.63 1.31 -1.75
C PRO A 705 -9.62 0.16 -1.95
N GLU A 706 -9.73 -0.47 -3.12
CA GLU A 706 -8.86 -1.53 -3.61
C GLU A 706 -7.56 -0.89 -4.14
N PRO A 707 -6.35 -1.39 -3.79
CA PRO A 707 -5.12 -0.90 -4.37
C PRO A 707 -5.19 -1.04 -5.87
N MET A 708 -4.75 -0.02 -6.57
CA MET A 708 -4.69 -0.09 -8.02
C MET A 708 -3.74 -1.20 -8.49
N PHE A 709 -2.62 -1.44 -7.80
CA PHE A 709 -1.67 -2.52 -8.11
C PHE A 709 -2.15 -3.95 -7.82
N SER A 710 -3.35 -4.16 -7.27
CA SER A 710 -3.95 -5.51 -7.25
C SER A 710 -4.79 -5.80 -8.50
N ASN A 711 -5.07 -4.80 -9.32
CA ASN A 711 -5.86 -4.94 -10.52
C ASN A 711 -4.97 -5.29 -11.71
N SER A 712 -5.09 -6.52 -12.21
CA SER A 712 -4.25 -7.11 -13.26
C SER A 712 -4.18 -6.37 -14.61
N ARG A 713 -5.00 -5.33 -14.83
CA ARG A 713 -4.93 -4.47 -16.02
C ARG A 713 -3.92 -3.34 -15.89
N ILE A 714 -3.64 -2.87 -14.68
CA ILE A 714 -2.80 -1.68 -14.44
C ILE A 714 -1.34 -1.99 -14.74
N GLU A 715 -0.85 -3.14 -14.31
CA GLU A 715 0.46 -3.70 -14.64
C GLU A 715 0.57 -3.97 -16.14
N GLY A 716 -0.53 -4.35 -16.80
CA GLY A 716 -0.64 -4.42 -18.26
C GLY A 716 -0.40 -3.07 -18.93
N ALA A 717 -1.01 -2.00 -18.43
CA ALA A 717 -0.79 -0.63 -18.91
C ALA A 717 0.64 -0.15 -18.65
N LEU A 718 1.19 -0.43 -17.46
CA LEU A 718 2.58 -0.12 -17.11
C LEU A 718 3.57 -0.88 -18.01
N ALA A 719 3.28 -2.13 -18.33
CA ALA A 719 4.10 -2.94 -19.23
C ALA A 719 4.10 -2.36 -20.64
N LEU A 720 2.93 -1.94 -21.16
CA LEU A 720 2.87 -1.23 -22.45
C LEU A 720 3.74 0.04 -22.43
N ALA A 721 3.65 0.86 -21.39
CA ALA A 721 4.45 2.09 -21.29
C ALA A 721 5.96 1.82 -21.24
N ARG A 722 6.39 0.78 -20.50
CA ARG A 722 7.79 0.34 -20.48
C ARG A 722 8.26 -0.13 -21.85
N TYR A 723 7.45 -0.94 -22.56
CA TYR A 723 7.77 -1.39 -23.91
C TYR A 723 7.85 -0.23 -24.92
N LEU A 724 6.96 0.76 -24.82
CA LEU A 724 7.03 1.97 -25.67
C LEU A 724 8.27 2.83 -25.41
N THR A 725 8.90 2.67 -24.23
CA THR A 725 10.15 3.35 -23.87
C THR A 725 11.39 2.51 -24.24
N ASP A 726 11.25 1.19 -24.26
CA ASP A 726 12.29 0.22 -24.63
C ASP A 726 11.67 -0.92 -25.45
N ASP A 727 11.72 -0.78 -26.77
CA ASP A 727 11.16 -1.70 -27.76
C ASP A 727 11.77 -3.12 -27.72
N THR A 728 12.87 -3.28 -26.98
CA THR A 728 13.50 -4.59 -26.76
C THR A 728 12.92 -5.34 -25.56
N ALA A 729 12.13 -4.69 -24.70
CA ALA A 729 11.49 -5.29 -23.52
C ALA A 729 10.26 -6.15 -23.90
N THR A 730 10.46 -7.16 -24.75
CA THR A 730 9.40 -8.00 -25.31
C THR A 730 8.60 -8.78 -24.27
N LYS A 731 9.17 -8.97 -23.07
CA LYS A 731 8.45 -9.50 -21.91
C LYS A 731 7.31 -8.61 -21.43
N ASP A 732 7.53 -7.29 -21.41
CA ASP A 732 6.49 -6.33 -21.05
C ASP A 732 5.36 -6.32 -22.10
N LEU A 733 5.71 -6.43 -23.38
CA LEU A 733 4.72 -6.62 -24.44
C LEU A 733 3.87 -7.87 -24.21
N PHE A 734 4.49 -8.99 -23.78
CA PHE A 734 3.74 -10.21 -23.46
C PHE A 734 2.77 -10.01 -22.29
N VAL A 735 3.21 -9.33 -21.21
CA VAL A 735 2.35 -9.00 -20.06
C VAL A 735 1.12 -8.20 -20.50
N TYR A 736 1.32 -7.16 -21.32
CA TYR A 736 0.22 -6.37 -21.89
C TYR A 736 -0.75 -7.24 -22.70
N LEU A 737 -0.24 -8.07 -23.61
CA LEU A 737 -1.08 -8.92 -24.46
C LEU A 737 -1.83 -9.98 -23.66
N ASN A 738 -1.22 -10.54 -22.60
CA ASN A 738 -1.91 -11.46 -21.71
C ASN A 738 -3.12 -10.78 -21.05
N ALA A 739 -2.94 -9.57 -20.55
CA ALA A 739 -4.00 -8.81 -19.90
C ALA A 739 -5.14 -8.42 -20.86
N VAL A 740 -4.81 -7.98 -22.08
CA VAL A 740 -5.82 -7.67 -23.13
C VAL A 740 -6.66 -8.89 -23.52
N ASN A 741 -6.11 -10.11 -23.36
CA ASN A 741 -6.80 -11.35 -23.70
C ASN A 741 -7.38 -12.05 -22.45
N ASP A 742 -7.57 -11.35 -21.33
CA ASP A 742 -8.09 -11.89 -20.07
C ASP A 742 -7.38 -13.19 -19.59
N SER A 743 -6.06 -13.27 -19.84
CA SER A 743 -5.20 -14.45 -19.61
C SER A 743 -5.50 -15.70 -20.47
N GLU A 744 -6.44 -15.62 -21.41
CA GLU A 744 -6.89 -16.77 -22.22
C GLU A 744 -5.92 -17.08 -23.38
N ILE A 745 -4.91 -16.24 -23.62
CA ILE A 745 -3.95 -16.43 -24.71
C ILE A 745 -3.12 -17.71 -24.52
N LEU A 746 -2.81 -18.07 -23.27
CA LEU A 746 -2.04 -19.26 -22.90
C LEU A 746 -2.84 -20.56 -23.04
N GLU A 747 -4.15 -20.49 -22.84
CA GLU A 747 -5.06 -21.63 -22.98
C GLU A 747 -5.38 -21.92 -24.46
N LYS A 748 -5.43 -20.87 -25.28
CA LYS A 748 -5.92 -20.94 -26.66
C LYS A 748 -4.82 -21.03 -27.73
N LYS A 749 -3.55 -20.83 -27.37
CA LYS A 749 -2.44 -20.75 -28.35
C LYS A 749 -1.21 -21.51 -27.86
N ALA A 750 -0.50 -22.13 -28.79
CA ALA A 750 0.83 -22.66 -28.53
C ALA A 750 1.87 -21.54 -28.42
N ASP A 751 2.99 -21.80 -27.73
CA ASP A 751 4.10 -20.85 -27.55
C ASP A 751 4.55 -20.17 -28.86
N GLU A 752 4.68 -20.93 -29.95
CA GLU A 752 5.09 -20.39 -31.26
C GLU A 752 4.05 -19.43 -31.87
N GLU A 753 2.77 -19.71 -31.65
CA GLU A 753 1.68 -18.85 -32.11
C GLU A 753 1.63 -17.55 -31.31
N ILE A 754 1.91 -17.61 -30.00
CA ILE A 754 2.02 -16.45 -29.13
C ILE A 754 3.19 -15.57 -29.60
N LEU A 755 4.37 -16.16 -29.84
CA LEU A 755 5.53 -15.43 -30.35
C LEU A 755 5.25 -14.77 -31.71
N ALA A 756 4.60 -15.48 -32.63
CA ALA A 756 4.20 -14.91 -33.93
C ALA A 756 3.18 -13.77 -33.78
N PHE A 757 2.24 -13.90 -32.85
CA PHE A 757 1.30 -12.84 -32.52
C PHE A 757 2.01 -11.60 -31.96
N MET A 758 2.98 -11.79 -31.06
CA MET A 758 3.81 -10.70 -30.54
C MET A 758 4.56 -9.98 -31.66
N GLU A 759 5.20 -10.70 -32.59
CA GLU A 759 5.89 -10.09 -33.74
C GLU A 759 4.96 -9.23 -34.61
N LYS A 760 3.70 -9.63 -34.76
CA LYS A 760 2.69 -8.81 -35.45
C LYS A 760 2.40 -7.52 -34.67
N GLN A 761 2.27 -7.61 -33.34
CA GLN A 761 2.02 -6.46 -32.48
C GLN A 761 3.20 -5.48 -32.45
N LYS A 762 4.44 -5.97 -32.44
CA LYS A 762 5.65 -5.12 -32.53
C LYS A 762 5.61 -4.21 -33.77
N LYS A 763 5.26 -4.76 -34.93
CA LYS A 763 5.12 -3.98 -36.18
C LYS A 763 4.02 -2.93 -36.12
N SER A 764 2.98 -3.15 -35.32
CA SER A 764 1.91 -2.16 -35.12
C SER A 764 2.34 -1.06 -34.16
N LEU A 765 3.10 -1.41 -33.11
CA LEU A 765 3.60 -0.49 -32.10
C LEU A 765 4.79 0.35 -32.58
N SER A 766 5.55 -0.10 -33.57
CA SER A 766 6.64 0.69 -34.18
C SER A 766 6.18 2.02 -34.80
N PHE A 767 4.86 2.23 -34.92
CA PHE A 767 4.29 3.53 -35.23
C PHE A 767 4.67 4.60 -34.21
N PHE A 768 4.80 4.26 -32.92
CA PHE A 768 5.12 5.25 -31.87
C PHE A 768 6.53 5.83 -32.04
N ASP A 769 7.42 5.12 -32.73
CA ASP A 769 8.78 5.56 -33.07
C ASP A 769 8.85 6.52 -34.27
N THR A 770 7.75 6.70 -34.99
CA THR A 770 7.71 7.57 -36.18
C THR A 770 7.51 9.04 -35.78
N ASP A 771 7.95 9.99 -36.62
CA ASP A 771 7.77 11.45 -36.42
C ASP A 771 6.33 11.94 -36.68
N VAL A 772 5.33 11.13 -36.34
CA VAL A 772 3.92 11.50 -36.47
C VAL A 772 3.51 12.42 -35.33
N ASP A 773 2.54 13.30 -35.62
CA ASP A 773 1.94 14.23 -34.68
C ASP A 773 1.55 13.58 -33.34
N ASP A 774 1.86 14.29 -32.26
CA ASP A 774 1.68 13.85 -30.89
C ASP A 774 0.21 13.52 -30.58
N SER A 775 -0.75 14.27 -31.14
CA SER A 775 -2.18 14.01 -30.95
C SER A 775 -2.62 12.68 -31.55
N VAL A 776 -1.97 12.23 -32.63
CA VAL A 776 -2.24 10.93 -33.26
C VAL A 776 -1.64 9.81 -32.41
N LYS A 777 -0.41 9.99 -31.89
CA LYS A 777 0.20 9.05 -30.95
C LYS A 777 -0.67 8.90 -29.70
N LYS A 778 -1.12 10.02 -29.13
CA LYS A 778 -2.03 10.04 -27.97
C LYS A 778 -3.30 9.25 -28.24
N LYS A 779 -4.01 9.54 -29.34
CA LYS A 779 -5.23 8.81 -29.72
C LYS A 779 -5.00 7.31 -29.82
N ARG A 780 -3.88 6.88 -30.41
CA ARG A 780 -3.54 5.46 -30.45
C ARG A 780 -3.26 4.90 -29.07
N LEU A 781 -2.45 5.56 -28.25
CA LEU A 781 -2.16 5.10 -26.88
C LEU A 781 -3.45 4.91 -26.07
N VAL A 782 -4.39 5.87 -26.15
CA VAL A 782 -5.73 5.75 -25.56
C VAL A 782 -6.42 4.47 -26.03
N SER A 783 -6.45 4.18 -27.33
CA SER A 783 -7.05 2.94 -27.85
C SER A 783 -6.39 1.66 -27.29
N TYR A 784 -5.05 1.63 -27.19
CA TYR A 784 -4.36 0.47 -26.60
C TYR A 784 -4.67 0.29 -25.11
N LEU A 785 -4.82 1.39 -24.37
CA LEU A 785 -5.21 1.37 -22.97
C LEU A 785 -6.68 0.97 -22.80
N GLU A 786 -7.57 1.36 -23.70
CA GLU A 786 -8.97 0.95 -23.66
C GLU A 786 -9.16 -0.54 -23.95
N PHE A 787 -8.33 -1.16 -24.80
CA PHE A 787 -8.39 -2.62 -25.02
C PHE A 787 -8.19 -3.44 -23.75
N LEU A 788 -7.50 -2.89 -22.74
CA LEU A 788 -7.36 -3.57 -21.45
C LEU A 788 -8.69 -3.66 -20.69
N LYS A 789 -9.68 -2.78 -20.94
CA LYS A 789 -10.99 -2.85 -20.25
C LYS A 789 -11.69 -4.20 -20.42
N GLY A 790 -11.44 -4.90 -21.52
CA GLY A 790 -12.07 -6.18 -21.82
C GLY A 790 -13.51 -6.02 -22.37
N ASN A 791 -14.40 -6.94 -22.02
CA ASN A 791 -15.78 -7.00 -22.51
C ASN A 791 -16.71 -5.96 -21.84
N GLU A 792 -17.61 -5.33 -22.61
CA GLU A 792 -18.56 -4.29 -22.18
C GLU A 792 -19.46 -4.70 -20.99
N LYS A 793 -19.66 -6.00 -20.75
CA LYS A 793 -20.47 -6.51 -19.63
C LYS A 793 -19.78 -6.48 -18.26
N ALA A 794 -18.46 -6.29 -18.21
CA ALA A 794 -17.71 -6.19 -16.97
C ALA A 794 -17.30 -4.74 -16.72
N SER A 795 -17.61 -4.22 -15.53
CA SER A 795 -17.17 -2.88 -15.13
C SER A 795 -15.94 -3.01 -14.26
N ASP A 796 -14.80 -2.54 -14.77
CA ASP A 796 -13.59 -2.46 -13.98
C ASP A 796 -13.42 -1.03 -13.46
N GLU A 797 -14.20 -0.67 -12.43
CA GLU A 797 -14.19 0.66 -11.82
C GLU A 797 -12.79 1.09 -11.33
N VAL A 798 -11.94 0.12 -10.95
CA VAL A 798 -10.57 0.38 -10.49
C VAL A 798 -9.69 0.77 -11.68
N TYR A 799 -9.74 0.01 -12.78
CA TYR A 799 -9.01 0.35 -13.99
C TYR A 799 -9.55 1.63 -14.65
N GLU A 800 -10.85 1.86 -14.63
CA GLU A 800 -11.47 3.11 -15.08
C GLU A 800 -11.00 4.32 -14.27
N ALA A 801 -10.86 4.18 -12.94
CA ALA A 801 -10.30 5.23 -12.10
C ALA A 801 -8.83 5.53 -12.45
N PHE A 802 -8.04 4.51 -12.79
CA PHE A 802 -6.68 4.69 -13.33
C PHE A 802 -6.71 5.44 -14.68
N LEU A 803 -7.57 5.05 -15.62
CA LEU A 803 -7.68 5.73 -16.91
C LEU A 803 -8.10 7.19 -16.79
N LYS A 804 -9.00 7.52 -15.84
CA LYS A 804 -9.37 8.90 -15.55
C LYS A 804 -8.16 9.76 -15.18
N LYS A 805 -7.19 9.21 -14.45
CA LYS A 805 -5.93 9.89 -14.11
C LYS A 805 -4.97 10.01 -15.28
N VAL A 806 -4.96 9.01 -16.17
CA VAL A 806 -4.07 8.99 -17.36
C VAL A 806 -4.58 9.90 -18.49
N PHE A 807 -5.89 10.00 -18.67
CA PHE A 807 -6.48 10.70 -19.82
C PHE A 807 -6.60 12.22 -19.66
N ILE A 808 -6.27 12.77 -18.48
CA ILE A 808 -6.20 14.23 -18.27
C ILE A 808 -5.04 14.89 -19.03
N TRP A 809 -4.01 14.11 -19.37
CA TRP A 809 -2.78 14.64 -19.96
C TRP A 809 -2.97 14.99 -21.43
N ASP A 810 -2.51 16.17 -21.82
CA ASP A 810 -2.77 16.73 -23.14
C ASP A 810 -1.92 16.11 -24.24
N THR A 811 -0.69 15.71 -23.93
CA THR A 811 0.27 15.15 -24.89
C THR A 811 0.50 13.65 -24.68
N TYR A 812 0.93 12.94 -25.73
CA TYR A 812 1.37 11.55 -25.64
C TYR A 812 2.55 11.41 -24.69
N LYS A 813 3.50 12.35 -24.74
CA LYS A 813 4.69 12.31 -23.88
C LYS A 813 4.33 12.39 -22.41
N ASP A 814 3.50 13.36 -22.02
CA ASP A 814 3.11 13.54 -20.61
C ASP A 814 2.27 12.36 -20.11
N MET A 815 1.39 11.84 -20.97
CA MET A 815 0.59 10.64 -20.66
C MET A 815 1.48 9.41 -20.43
N LEU A 816 2.45 9.17 -21.31
CA LEU A 816 3.38 8.05 -21.19
C LEU A 816 4.24 8.19 -19.93
N GLU A 817 4.74 9.39 -19.67
CA GLU A 817 5.56 9.70 -18.49
C GLU A 817 4.77 9.51 -17.19
N TYR A 818 3.52 9.97 -17.15
CA TYR A 818 2.63 9.76 -16.00
C TYR A 818 2.37 8.26 -15.73
N ILE A 819 2.16 7.45 -16.77
CA ILE A 819 2.01 5.99 -16.58
C ILE A 819 3.28 5.39 -15.96
N LEU A 820 4.46 5.80 -16.41
CA LEU A 820 5.73 5.34 -15.83
C LEU A 820 5.91 5.80 -14.37
N ASP A 821 5.60 7.07 -14.11
CA ASP A 821 5.63 7.67 -12.76
C ASP A 821 4.62 6.98 -11.83
N PHE A 822 3.45 6.59 -12.32
CA PHE A 822 2.48 5.78 -11.58
C PHE A 822 3.11 4.45 -11.14
N GLY A 823 3.92 3.82 -11.99
CA GLY A 823 4.70 2.62 -11.67
C GLY A 823 5.72 2.81 -10.53
N LEU A 824 6.18 4.05 -10.30
CA LEU A 824 7.18 4.39 -9.28
C LEU A 824 6.56 4.90 -7.98
N TYR A 825 5.51 5.71 -8.08
CA TYR A 825 4.93 6.45 -6.95
C TYR A 825 3.55 5.94 -6.52
N GLY A 826 2.87 5.14 -7.35
CA GLY A 826 1.47 4.78 -7.15
C GLY A 826 1.18 3.64 -6.19
N GLU A 827 2.17 3.12 -5.45
CA GLU A 827 2.00 1.94 -4.59
C GLU A 827 0.82 2.09 -3.59
N LYS A 828 0.55 3.33 -3.16
CA LYS A 828 -0.52 3.66 -2.21
C LYS A 828 -1.85 4.04 -2.88
N GLU A 829 -1.88 4.16 -4.20
CA GLU A 829 -3.10 4.52 -4.93
C GLU A 829 -4.14 3.40 -4.82
N ALA A 830 -5.39 3.82 -4.61
CA ALA A 830 -6.51 2.91 -4.46
C ALA A 830 -7.78 3.52 -5.05
N ALA A 831 -8.66 2.67 -5.57
CA ALA A 831 -9.95 3.06 -6.11
C ALA A 831 -11.09 2.31 -5.42
N LYS A 832 -12.21 2.99 -5.22
CA LYS A 832 -13.41 2.39 -4.64
C LYS A 832 -14.28 1.77 -5.75
N ARG A 833 -14.89 0.63 -5.46
CA ARG A 833 -15.99 0.07 -6.24
C ARG A 833 -17.31 0.62 -5.70
N CYS A 834 -18.11 1.24 -6.57
CA CYS A 834 -19.34 1.91 -6.20
C CYS A 834 -20.59 1.12 -6.61
N LYS A 835 -20.47 0.18 -7.55
CA LYS A 835 -21.58 -0.71 -7.94
C LYS A 835 -21.86 -1.78 -6.88
N ASP A 836 -23.04 -2.38 -6.91
CA ASP A 836 -23.39 -3.55 -6.11
C ASP A 836 -22.73 -4.80 -6.70
N TYR A 837 -22.11 -5.64 -5.87
CA TYR A 837 -21.53 -6.91 -6.28
C TYR A 837 -22.02 -8.04 -5.37
N PRO A 838 -22.10 -9.28 -5.88
CA PRO A 838 -22.50 -10.41 -5.04
C PRO A 838 -21.40 -10.75 -4.02
N GLY A 839 -21.80 -11.05 -2.79
CA GLY A 839 -20.91 -11.59 -1.77
C GLY A 839 -21.08 -10.97 -0.38
N ILE A 840 -20.46 -11.62 0.61
CA ILE A 840 -20.34 -11.11 1.97
C ILE A 840 -19.60 -9.77 1.93
N VAL A 841 -20.11 -8.76 2.65
CA VAL A 841 -19.54 -7.42 2.63
C VAL A 841 -18.43 -7.30 3.68
N LEU A 842 -17.21 -6.98 3.25
CA LEU A 842 -16.06 -6.72 4.11
C LEU A 842 -15.78 -5.21 4.12
N THR A 843 -15.79 -4.60 5.29
CA THR A 843 -15.52 -3.16 5.40
C THR A 843 -14.81 -2.79 6.69
N THR A 844 -14.05 -1.70 6.69
CA THR A 844 -13.51 -1.18 7.94
C THR A 844 -14.59 -0.45 8.73
N ALA A 845 -14.46 -0.40 10.05
CA ALA A 845 -15.38 0.32 10.92
C ALA A 845 -15.58 1.79 10.49
N HIS A 846 -14.51 2.47 10.06
CA HIS A 846 -14.59 3.83 9.54
C HIS A 846 -15.38 3.91 8.22
N SER A 847 -15.09 2.99 7.28
CA SER A 847 -15.76 2.95 5.98
C SER A 847 -17.21 2.46 6.04
N SER A 848 -17.63 1.87 7.16
CA SER A 848 -19.01 1.44 7.41
C SER A 848 -19.97 2.60 7.74
N LYS A 849 -19.45 3.79 8.08
CA LYS A 849 -20.27 4.95 8.41
C LYS A 849 -21.22 5.29 7.24
N GLY A 850 -22.48 5.57 7.57
CA GLY A 850 -23.56 5.79 6.59
C GLY A 850 -24.26 4.51 6.11
N MET A 851 -23.61 3.35 6.18
CA MET A 851 -24.16 2.08 5.69
C MET A 851 -24.98 1.34 6.76
N GLU A 852 -25.68 0.28 6.37
CA GLU A 852 -26.43 -0.62 7.25
C GLU A 852 -26.64 -2.01 6.62
N TRP A 853 -26.68 -3.06 7.45
CA TRP A 853 -26.90 -4.45 7.03
C TRP A 853 -27.81 -5.18 8.02
N PRO A 854 -28.63 -6.14 7.57
CA PRO A 854 -29.36 -7.06 8.44
C PRO A 854 -28.47 -7.71 9.50
N ILE A 855 -27.33 -8.27 9.09
CA ILE A 855 -26.44 -9.03 9.96
C ILE A 855 -25.05 -8.40 9.95
N VAL A 856 -24.52 -8.08 11.13
CA VAL A 856 -23.15 -7.56 11.28
C VAL A 856 -22.33 -8.42 12.23
N ILE A 857 -21.14 -8.80 11.76
CA ILE A 857 -20.09 -9.42 12.54
C ILE A 857 -18.97 -8.37 12.72
N ASN A 858 -18.82 -7.86 13.93
CA ASN A 858 -17.89 -6.79 14.28
C ASN A 858 -16.69 -7.33 15.06
N GLU A 859 -15.52 -7.42 14.39
CA GLU A 859 -14.27 -7.83 15.02
C GLU A 859 -13.57 -6.63 15.69
N ILE A 860 -13.59 -6.60 17.02
CA ILE A 860 -13.04 -5.50 17.83
C ILE A 860 -11.63 -5.77 18.39
N SER A 861 -11.00 -6.87 17.97
CA SER A 861 -9.67 -7.32 18.41
C SER A 861 -8.58 -6.26 18.32
N LYS A 862 -8.65 -5.42 17.29
CA LYS A 862 -7.66 -4.37 16.99
C LYS A 862 -8.10 -2.96 17.35
N TYR A 863 -9.25 -2.80 18.03
CA TYR A 863 -9.66 -1.49 18.55
C TYR A 863 -8.75 -1.05 19.70
N HIS A 864 -8.23 -2.02 20.47
CA HIS A 864 -7.20 -1.80 21.47
C HIS A 864 -5.84 -2.20 20.92
N ASP A 865 -4.95 -1.23 20.72
CA ASP A 865 -3.55 -1.48 20.39
C ASP A 865 -2.60 -0.84 21.41
N LYS A 866 -1.31 -1.16 21.30
CA LYS A 866 -0.26 -0.71 22.24
C LYS A 866 -0.06 0.80 22.30
N ASN A 867 -0.52 1.55 21.30
CA ASN A 867 -0.39 2.99 21.20
C ASN A 867 -1.67 3.73 21.64
N LEU A 868 -2.70 3.01 22.08
CA LEU A 868 -3.94 3.62 22.56
C LEU A 868 -3.64 4.50 23.78
N VAL A 869 -3.70 5.81 23.62
CA VAL A 869 -3.62 6.78 24.73
C VAL A 869 -5.02 7.10 25.26
N ASN A 870 -5.11 7.68 26.46
CA ASN A 870 -6.40 7.90 27.12
C ASN A 870 -7.36 8.79 26.31
N GLU A 871 -6.85 9.80 25.60
CA GLU A 871 -7.65 10.70 24.75
C GLU A 871 -8.26 9.96 23.54
N ASP A 872 -7.57 8.96 22.98
CA ASP A 872 -8.05 8.16 21.84
C ASP A 872 -9.13 7.14 22.21
N VAL A 873 -9.28 6.81 23.49
CA VAL A 873 -10.22 5.77 23.95
C VAL A 873 -11.65 6.14 23.57
N GLU A 874 -12.03 7.41 23.74
CA GLU A 874 -13.39 7.85 23.41
C GLU A 874 -13.66 7.76 21.90
N GLU A 875 -12.67 8.09 21.06
CA GLU A 875 -12.79 7.93 19.61
C GLU A 875 -12.96 6.46 19.21
N LYS A 876 -12.21 5.54 19.84
CA LYS A 876 -12.41 4.10 19.61
C LYS A 876 -13.78 3.59 20.10
N ARG A 877 -14.34 4.17 21.17
CA ARG A 877 -15.71 3.86 21.60
C ARG A 877 -16.76 4.40 20.62
N ARG A 878 -16.57 5.61 20.09
CA ARG A 878 -17.41 6.15 19.00
C ARG A 878 -17.33 5.27 17.76
N LEU A 879 -16.13 4.81 17.40
CA LEU A 879 -15.94 3.85 16.32
C LEU A 879 -16.69 2.54 16.58
N PHE A 880 -16.69 2.05 17.82
CA PHE A 880 -17.41 0.83 18.20
C PHE A 880 -18.93 1.04 18.18
N PHE A 881 -19.41 2.18 18.66
CA PHE A 881 -20.80 2.59 18.56
C PHE A 881 -21.25 2.68 17.10
N VAL A 882 -20.46 3.30 16.22
CA VAL A 882 -20.75 3.39 14.79
C VAL A 882 -20.84 2.00 14.16
N SER A 883 -19.84 1.14 14.36
CA SER A 883 -19.81 -0.20 13.76
C SER A 883 -20.93 -1.11 14.29
N ALA A 884 -21.29 -1.02 15.58
CA ALA A 884 -22.42 -1.74 16.16
C ALA A 884 -23.76 -1.28 15.60
N THR A 885 -23.97 0.03 15.44
CA THR A 885 -25.23 0.62 14.92
C THR A 885 -25.40 0.49 13.39
N ARG A 886 -24.53 -0.25 12.72
CA ARG A 886 -24.73 -0.67 11.32
C ARG A 886 -25.65 -1.89 11.23
N ALA A 887 -25.73 -2.68 12.30
CA ALA A 887 -26.59 -3.86 12.38
C ALA A 887 -28.06 -3.46 12.48
N ARG A 888 -28.92 -4.05 11.64
CA ARG A 888 -30.37 -3.86 11.70
C ARG A 888 -31.03 -4.92 12.59
N ASP A 889 -30.68 -6.18 12.39
CA ASP A 889 -31.41 -7.31 12.98
C ASP A 889 -30.53 -8.11 13.95
N GLU A 890 -29.29 -8.44 13.55
CA GLU A 890 -28.36 -9.24 14.36
C GLU A 890 -26.96 -8.61 14.46
N LEU A 891 -26.39 -8.63 15.68
CA LEU A 891 -25.04 -8.14 15.95
C LEU A 891 -24.21 -9.20 16.70
N TYR A 892 -23.09 -9.58 16.08
CA TYR A 892 -22.05 -10.41 16.68
C TYR A 892 -20.81 -9.56 16.94
N VAL A 893 -20.39 -9.46 18.20
CA VAL A 893 -19.14 -8.79 18.60
C VAL A 893 -18.11 -9.87 18.92
N VAL A 894 -17.04 -9.89 18.14
CA VAL A 894 -15.98 -10.92 18.25
C VAL A 894 -14.67 -10.25 18.62
N SER A 895 -13.93 -10.84 19.57
CA SER A 895 -12.65 -10.28 20.00
C SER A 895 -11.68 -11.31 20.56
N GLN A 896 -10.38 -11.07 20.36
CA GLN A 896 -9.32 -11.67 21.16
C GLN A 896 -9.37 -11.13 22.58
N ARG A 897 -9.25 -12.04 23.55
CA ARG A 897 -9.23 -11.71 24.98
C ARG A 897 -8.13 -10.71 25.34
N TYR A 898 -6.98 -10.81 24.66
CA TYR A 898 -5.82 -9.97 24.91
C TYR A 898 -5.52 -9.10 23.69
N ALA A 899 -5.32 -7.81 23.91
CA ALA A 899 -5.03 -6.83 22.85
C ALA A 899 -3.59 -6.95 22.34
N TYR A 900 -2.64 -7.10 23.27
CA TYR A 900 -1.20 -7.27 22.99
C TYR A 900 -0.49 -7.87 24.20
N GLY A 901 0.81 -8.13 24.05
CA GLY A 901 1.66 -8.73 25.08
C GLY A 901 1.93 -10.22 24.83
N SER A 902 2.79 -10.80 25.66
CA SER A 902 3.24 -12.20 25.53
C SER A 902 2.90 -13.00 26.76
N LYS A 903 2.39 -14.23 26.56
CA LYS A 903 2.11 -15.16 27.64
C LYS A 903 3.42 -15.51 28.33
N GLY A 904 3.51 -15.25 29.63
CA GLY A 904 4.69 -15.56 30.43
C GLY A 904 4.93 -17.06 30.49
N ASN A 905 6.18 -17.47 30.72
CA ASN A 905 6.55 -18.89 30.86
C ASN A 905 6.59 -19.37 32.32
N GLY A 906 6.10 -18.54 33.25
CA GLY A 906 5.99 -18.87 34.68
C GLY A 906 7.31 -19.01 35.44
N LYS A 907 8.47 -18.74 34.80
CA LYS A 907 9.79 -18.87 35.44
C LYS A 907 10.63 -17.59 35.34
N ASN A 908 10.82 -17.05 34.14
CA ASN A 908 11.74 -15.93 33.90
C ASN A 908 11.15 -14.78 33.07
N ILE A 909 10.01 -14.99 32.40
CA ILE A 909 9.35 -13.98 31.59
C ILE A 909 7.96 -13.74 32.18
N PRO A 910 7.68 -12.54 32.73
CA PRO A 910 6.37 -12.22 33.26
C PRO A 910 5.33 -12.24 32.15
N ASP A 911 4.08 -12.53 32.50
CA ASP A 911 2.96 -12.38 31.57
C ASP A 911 2.71 -10.89 31.35
N THR A 912 2.91 -10.44 30.11
CA THR A 912 2.75 -9.03 29.72
C THR A 912 1.45 -8.80 28.95
N ARG A 913 0.56 -9.80 28.89
CA ARG A 913 -0.69 -9.70 28.15
C ARG A 913 -1.63 -8.68 28.78
N VAL A 914 -2.08 -7.74 27.96
CA VAL A 914 -3.05 -6.71 28.33
C VAL A 914 -4.43 -7.15 27.85
N GLN A 915 -5.42 -7.16 28.75
CA GLN A 915 -6.81 -7.50 28.40
C GLN A 915 -7.37 -6.48 27.39
N ASN A 916 -8.24 -6.96 26.49
CA ASN A 916 -8.91 -6.08 25.56
C ASN A 916 -10.01 -5.27 26.28
N ARG A 917 -9.80 -3.95 26.43
CA ARG A 917 -10.72 -3.04 27.11
C ARG A 917 -12.11 -3.06 26.47
N PHE A 918 -12.20 -3.00 25.15
CA PHE A 918 -13.48 -2.92 24.45
C PHE A 918 -14.28 -4.22 24.54
N LEU A 919 -13.58 -5.36 24.69
CA LEU A 919 -14.24 -6.63 25.02
C LEU A 919 -14.82 -6.60 26.44
N GLU A 920 -14.08 -6.11 27.43
CA GLU A 920 -14.61 -5.97 28.80
C GLU A 920 -15.84 -5.04 28.84
N GLU A 921 -15.80 -3.95 28.09
CA GLU A 921 -16.92 -3.02 27.93
C GLU A 921 -18.13 -3.69 27.25
N ALA A 922 -17.90 -4.45 26.16
CA ALA A 922 -18.95 -5.21 25.48
C ALA A 922 -19.61 -6.26 26.38
N VAL A 923 -18.80 -7.03 27.13
CA VAL A 923 -19.29 -8.03 28.08
C VAL A 923 -20.15 -7.38 29.17
N LYS A 924 -19.70 -6.26 29.73
CA LYS A 924 -20.49 -5.50 30.71
C LYS A 924 -21.79 -4.94 30.12
N ALA A 925 -21.81 -4.60 28.83
CA ALA A 925 -23.00 -4.09 28.17
C ALA A 925 -24.09 -5.17 27.98
N VAL A 926 -23.70 -6.44 27.79
CA VAL A 926 -24.66 -7.56 27.63
C VAL A 926 -25.04 -8.27 28.93
N ILE A 927 -24.17 -8.27 29.96
CA ILE A 927 -24.50 -8.82 31.27
C ILE A 927 -25.53 -7.91 31.95
N GLN A 928 -26.79 -8.36 32.03
CA GLN A 928 -27.81 -7.74 32.86
C GLN A 928 -27.47 -7.96 34.33
N LYS A 929 -27.50 -6.89 35.13
CA LYS A 929 -27.63 -7.01 36.59
C LYS A 929 -29.09 -7.23 36.94
#